data_AF-A0A7G5DHU8-F1
#
_entry.id   AF-A0A7G5DHU8-F1
#
_cell.length_a   1.000
_cell.length_b   1.000
_cell.length_c   1.000
_cell.angle_alpha   90.00
_cell.angle_beta   90.00
_cell.angle_gamma   90.00
#
_symmetry.space_group_name_H-M   'P 1'
#
loop_
_entity.id
_entity.type
_entity.pdbx_description
1 polymer ?
#
loop_
_entity_poly.entity_id
_entity_poly.type
_entity_poly.pdbx_seq_one_letter_code
_entity_poly.pdbx_strand_id
1 'polypeptide(L)'
;MSFKTTENDCPAQDKVVLALLAFITPIIGGIFLPWWSVVMLILSMILAIAIIALAGYTEVAKRLPAPLFMLSIGFGFQLWGEVSGFLGFCVGLFVLLFSGVHLMFWVDFLGLGEQDSKRSYAMRFQGAANVLEVRSRTDYLVQGVANDARGSRKLQIGVDQWSLPSAQAVTVTSPDSEQPVAVNEVHQKHRCQGEVDPSGRLVFNAPQGSRCLHGEPLMPTDMLGDPVYSLWLDEKPTGLLMEQGALVLWRDDGQALVCRARVESQSVGETATWSWQMASGWRPLDEPWQSLVDEPQLEWGMPDRLDGDRLVYEARLLDQVAGQPSAEARFLSLCIELAGERAAAVSLQLPAMQDGVQPCLSMLRKSLDGRRHVFTCRMGVWQLPGQWCLDHRISDCGRYLALIAFTETPAVAHQLVVADVLARRLLMLDEALLITGLGAFNDGVISLIAADDRRLPRHEALSPTVDQAQRFAAAGGLRYQTARVAVDAWSLRLLPNWRLEWHPVPASVQDDYLLPAPCGRDAAWLFGLTKAADQAPGGGCVLTASGCGVANLAPSMVWSADGRYLALSRKSVEEDAAGEPSPQWFLLLLDTRERTLRQALQPLGDMPCFETFDDAGLHLSSAAQKTQLIMMQAMLALPRQMLIRSGDIWLPSEQLSDAVHWQRLDRSHLQSWRATDVADTRA
;
A
#
# COMPACT_ATOMS: atom_id res chain seq x y z
N MET A 1 -7.74 11.71 66.69
CA MET A 1 -7.52 10.46 67.44
C MET A 1 -6.55 9.61 66.63
N SER A 2 -5.39 9.32 67.22
CA SER A 2 -4.32 8.53 66.61
C SER A 2 -4.67 7.04 66.72
N PHE A 3 -4.66 6.32 65.61
CA PHE A 3 -4.50 4.88 65.60
C PHE A 3 -3.17 4.57 64.91
N LYS A 4 -2.19 4.19 65.72
CA LYS A 4 -1.05 3.40 65.29
C LYS A 4 -1.57 1.98 65.03
N THR A 5 -1.46 1.51 63.80
CA THR A 5 -1.50 0.08 63.49
C THR A 5 -0.20 -0.31 62.80
N THR A 6 0.31 -1.44 63.25
CA THR A 6 1.64 -1.98 63.05
C THR A 6 1.75 -2.74 61.73
N GLU A 7 2.90 -2.52 61.08
CA GLU A 7 3.67 -3.24 60.05
C GLU A 7 3.37 -4.71 59.66
N ASN A 8 2.12 -5.21 59.65
CA ASN A 8 1.81 -6.55 59.11
C ASN A 8 0.37 -6.78 58.62
N ASP A 9 -0.31 -5.75 58.11
CA ASP A 9 -1.61 -5.92 57.46
C ASP A 9 -1.47 -5.91 55.93
N CYS A 10 -1.80 -7.04 55.32
CA CYS A 10 -1.82 -7.24 53.88
C CYS A 10 -2.92 -6.37 53.26
N PRO A 11 -2.62 -5.32 52.46
CA PRO A 11 -3.61 -4.36 51.93
C PRO A 11 -4.59 -4.97 50.90
N ALA A 12 -4.50 -6.28 50.65
CA ALA A 12 -5.37 -7.03 49.77
C ALA A 12 -6.64 -7.52 50.48
N GLN A 13 -6.59 -7.83 51.78
CA GLN A 13 -7.70 -8.46 52.48
C GLN A 13 -8.85 -7.46 52.73
N ASP A 14 -8.53 -6.24 53.15
CA ASP A 14 -9.51 -5.16 53.33
C ASP A 14 -10.18 -4.76 52.02
N LYS A 15 -9.43 -4.72 50.91
CA LYS A 15 -9.98 -4.39 49.59
C LYS A 15 -10.91 -5.47 49.07
N VAL A 16 -10.62 -6.74 49.34
CA VAL A 16 -11.50 -7.87 48.96
C VAL A 16 -12.78 -7.84 49.79
N VAL A 17 -12.70 -7.61 51.10
CA VAL A 17 -13.88 -7.50 51.98
C VAL A 17 -14.75 -6.30 51.59
N LEU A 18 -14.15 -5.14 51.30
CA LEU A 18 -14.88 -3.95 50.87
C LEU A 18 -15.54 -4.16 49.50
N ALA A 19 -14.86 -4.83 48.57
CA ALA A 19 -15.42 -5.19 47.26
C ALA A 19 -16.60 -6.17 47.42
N LEU A 20 -16.45 -7.20 48.26
CA LEU A 20 -17.50 -8.18 48.52
C LEU A 20 -18.74 -7.52 49.14
N LEU A 21 -18.55 -6.62 50.11
CA LEU A 21 -19.63 -5.84 50.72
C LEU A 21 -20.32 -4.92 49.70
N ALA A 22 -19.56 -4.32 48.78
CA ALA A 22 -20.10 -3.48 47.71
C ALA A 22 -20.94 -4.25 46.69
N PHE A 23 -20.74 -5.57 46.53
CA PHE A 23 -21.56 -6.43 45.66
C PHE A 23 -22.73 -7.08 46.40
N ILE A 24 -22.53 -7.55 47.63
CA ILE A 24 -23.55 -8.30 48.37
C ILE A 24 -24.65 -7.38 48.93
N THR A 25 -24.26 -6.22 49.45
CA THR A 25 -25.22 -5.30 50.09
C THR A 25 -26.32 -4.81 49.13
N PRO A 26 -26.01 -4.41 47.87
CA PRO A 26 -27.05 -4.02 46.91
C PRO A 26 -27.94 -5.19 46.49
N ILE A 27 -27.42 -6.40 46.34
CA ILE A 27 -28.23 -7.59 46.00
C ILE A 27 -29.23 -7.88 47.13
N ILE A 28 -28.77 -7.90 48.38
CA ILE A 28 -29.65 -8.09 49.55
C ILE A 28 -30.70 -6.98 49.62
N GLY A 29 -30.29 -5.73 49.40
CA GLY A 29 -31.21 -4.60 49.33
C GLY A 29 -32.29 -4.77 48.25
N GLY A 30 -31.90 -5.25 47.07
CA GLY A 30 -32.82 -5.50 45.96
C GLY A 30 -33.79 -6.66 46.19
N ILE A 31 -33.43 -7.64 47.03
CA ILE A 31 -34.29 -8.81 47.31
C ILE A 31 -35.28 -8.53 48.44
N PHE A 32 -34.84 -7.84 49.51
CA PHE A 32 -35.59 -7.78 50.77
C PHE A 32 -36.29 -6.44 51.03
N LEU A 33 -35.97 -5.36 50.31
CA LEU A 33 -36.68 -4.09 50.44
C LEU A 33 -37.99 -4.11 49.65
N PRO A 34 -39.04 -3.38 50.07
CA PRO A 34 -40.25 -3.25 49.26
C PRO A 34 -39.95 -2.72 47.86
N TRP A 35 -40.63 -3.24 46.83
CA TRP A 35 -40.33 -2.94 45.42
C TRP A 35 -40.27 -1.43 45.11
N TRP A 36 -41.14 -0.64 45.74
CA TRP A 36 -41.17 0.82 45.58
C TRP A 36 -39.94 1.51 46.18
N SER A 37 -39.37 0.99 47.28
CA SER A 37 -38.13 1.49 47.86
C SER A 37 -36.93 1.21 46.96
N VAL A 38 -36.89 0.03 46.33
CA VAL A 38 -35.82 -0.36 45.40
C VAL A 38 -35.85 0.51 44.14
N VAL A 39 -37.04 0.78 43.58
CA VAL A 39 -37.20 1.69 42.43
C VAL A 39 -36.71 3.10 42.74
N MET A 40 -37.06 3.66 43.92
CA MET A 40 -36.57 4.98 44.33
C MET A 40 -35.06 5.02 44.54
N LEU A 41 -34.46 3.93 45.04
CA LEU A 41 -33.02 3.80 45.22
C LEU A 41 -32.27 3.75 43.89
N ILE A 42 -32.79 2.99 42.92
CA ILE A 42 -32.25 2.92 41.55
C ILE A 42 -32.28 4.31 40.89
N LEU A 43 -33.42 5.01 40.96
CA LEU A 43 -33.55 6.37 40.41
C LEU A 43 -32.60 7.36 41.07
N SER A 44 -32.46 7.31 42.40
CA SER A 44 -31.54 8.16 43.15
C SER A 44 -30.07 7.90 42.77
N MET A 45 -29.68 6.63 42.59
CA MET A 45 -28.33 6.26 42.16
C MET A 45 -28.03 6.72 40.73
N ILE A 46 -28.98 6.58 39.80
CA ILE A 46 -28.82 7.08 38.43
C ILE A 46 -28.61 8.60 38.44
N LEU A 47 -29.42 9.32 39.20
CA LEU A 47 -29.30 10.78 39.33
C LEU A 47 -27.96 11.18 39.98
N ALA A 48 -27.52 10.47 41.01
CA ALA A 48 -26.23 10.70 41.65
C ALA A 48 -25.05 10.47 40.68
N ILE A 49 -25.08 9.39 39.89
CA ILE A 49 -24.05 9.09 38.87
C ILE A 49 -23.99 10.23 37.84
N ALA A 50 -25.15 10.68 37.35
CA ALA A 50 -25.21 11.78 36.40
C ALA A 50 -24.66 13.10 36.98
N ILE A 51 -25.05 13.46 38.20
CA ILE A 51 -24.56 14.68 38.88
C ILE A 51 -23.04 14.60 39.10
N ILE A 52 -22.52 13.47 39.55
CA ILE A 52 -21.08 13.28 39.80
C ILE A 52 -20.28 13.34 38.49
N ALA A 53 -20.80 12.75 37.41
CA ALA A 53 -20.18 12.82 36.08
C ALA A 53 -20.18 14.26 35.53
N LEU A 54 -21.31 14.97 35.63
CA LEU A 54 -21.44 16.37 35.20
C LEU A 54 -20.57 17.33 36.04
N ALA A 55 -20.31 17.00 37.30
CA ALA A 55 -19.42 17.76 38.18
C ALA A 55 -17.91 17.49 37.95
N GLY A 56 -17.55 16.64 36.98
CA GLY A 56 -16.17 16.37 36.59
C GLY A 56 -15.44 15.29 37.39
N TYR A 57 -16.13 14.55 38.27
CA TYR A 57 -15.54 13.48 39.09
C TYR A 57 -15.72 12.10 38.43
N THR A 58 -15.22 11.95 37.21
CA THR A 58 -15.45 10.78 36.34
C THR A 58 -14.93 9.47 36.94
N GLU A 59 -13.79 9.48 37.66
CA GLU A 59 -13.22 8.29 38.31
C GLU A 59 -14.08 7.71 39.44
N VAL A 60 -14.86 8.56 40.12
CA VAL A 60 -15.83 8.12 41.14
C VAL A 60 -17.10 7.62 40.46
N ALA A 61 -17.56 8.32 39.42
CA ALA A 61 -18.72 7.92 38.63
C ALA A 61 -18.54 6.54 37.98
N LYS A 62 -17.34 6.19 37.52
CA LYS A 62 -17.01 4.88 36.92
C LYS A 62 -17.22 3.68 37.88
N ARG A 63 -17.20 3.89 39.20
CA ARG A 63 -17.30 2.80 40.20
C ARG A 63 -18.72 2.50 40.66
N LEU A 64 -19.68 3.37 40.33
CA LEU A 64 -21.08 3.30 40.79
C LEU A 64 -22.05 2.46 39.90
N PRO A 65 -21.79 2.18 38.61
CA PRO A 65 -22.64 1.30 37.80
C PRO A 65 -22.71 -0.15 38.30
N ALA A 66 -21.62 -0.69 38.83
CA ALA A 66 -21.55 -2.06 39.34
C ALA A 66 -22.54 -2.33 40.51
N PRO A 67 -22.59 -1.52 41.58
CA PRO A 67 -23.58 -1.70 42.65
C PRO A 67 -25.02 -1.43 42.17
N LEU A 68 -25.24 -0.53 41.20
CA LEU A 68 -26.55 -0.31 40.59
C LEU A 68 -27.06 -1.54 39.84
N PHE A 69 -26.18 -2.20 39.07
CA PHE A 69 -26.51 -3.45 38.37
C PHE A 69 -26.85 -4.57 39.35
N MET A 70 -26.09 -4.71 40.43
CA MET A 70 -26.35 -5.69 41.48
C MET A 70 -27.68 -5.46 42.20
N LEU A 71 -28.06 -4.19 42.43
CA LEU A 71 -29.37 -3.83 42.97
C LEU A 71 -30.50 -4.24 42.01
N SER A 72 -30.32 -4.03 40.69
CA SER A 72 -31.28 -4.45 39.66
C SER A 72 -31.42 -5.98 39.56
N ILE A 73 -30.33 -6.73 39.75
CA ILE A 73 -30.37 -8.20 39.82
C ILE A 73 -31.21 -8.65 41.02
N GLY A 74 -30.94 -8.10 42.22
CA GLY A 74 -31.72 -8.42 43.41
C GLY A 74 -33.21 -8.11 43.23
N PHE A 75 -33.52 -6.97 42.62
CA PHE A 75 -34.88 -6.55 42.30
C PHE A 75 -35.60 -7.51 41.33
N GLY A 76 -34.89 -7.99 40.30
CA GLY A 76 -35.41 -8.99 39.37
C GLY A 76 -35.81 -10.30 40.07
N PHE A 77 -35.01 -10.74 41.04
CA PHE A 77 -35.33 -11.91 41.87
C PHE A 77 -36.52 -11.67 42.80
N GLN A 78 -36.64 -10.47 43.37
CA GLN A 78 -37.80 -10.11 44.20
C GLN A 78 -39.11 -10.15 43.40
N LEU A 79 -39.12 -9.57 42.20
CA LEU A 79 -40.29 -9.57 41.32
C LEU A 79 -40.68 -10.98 40.85
N TRP A 80 -39.70 -11.88 40.72
CA TRP A 80 -39.96 -13.30 40.49
C TRP A 80 -40.69 -13.94 41.69
N GLY A 81 -40.32 -13.59 42.93
CA GLY A 81 -40.98 -14.09 44.13
C GLY A 81 -42.42 -13.59 44.32
N GLU A 82 -42.72 -12.36 43.92
CA GLU A 82 -44.05 -11.73 44.10
C GLU A 82 -45.06 -12.13 43.03
N VAL A 83 -44.61 -12.41 41.80
CA VAL A 83 -45.50 -12.78 40.68
C VAL A 83 -45.42 -14.30 40.47
N SER A 84 -46.47 -15.03 40.82
CA SER A 84 -46.42 -16.50 40.81
C SER A 84 -46.23 -17.10 39.42
N GLY A 85 -45.33 -18.08 39.31
CA GLY A 85 -45.19 -18.96 38.14
C GLY A 85 -44.32 -18.39 37.02
N PHE A 86 -44.53 -18.87 35.80
CA PHE A 86 -43.71 -18.54 34.63
C PHE A 86 -43.74 -17.03 34.29
N LEU A 87 -44.84 -16.35 34.61
CA LEU A 87 -44.99 -14.92 34.36
C LEU A 87 -44.02 -14.09 35.21
N GLY A 88 -43.82 -14.42 36.48
CA GLY A 88 -42.85 -13.73 37.34
C GLY A 88 -41.41 -13.94 36.89
N PHE A 89 -41.08 -15.13 36.40
CA PHE A 89 -39.80 -15.40 35.77
C PHE A 89 -39.57 -14.51 34.54
N CYS A 90 -40.56 -14.40 33.64
CA CYS A 90 -40.47 -13.53 32.47
C CYS A 90 -40.33 -12.05 32.83
N VAL A 91 -41.08 -11.57 33.83
CA VAL A 91 -41.00 -10.18 34.29
C VAL A 91 -39.64 -9.89 34.94
N GLY A 92 -39.14 -10.78 35.80
CA GLY A 92 -37.82 -10.64 36.41
C GLY A 92 -36.69 -10.66 35.38
N LEU A 93 -36.75 -11.58 34.41
CA LEU A 93 -35.79 -11.67 33.31
C LEU A 93 -35.83 -10.43 32.40
N PHE A 94 -37.03 -9.93 32.10
CA PHE A 94 -37.20 -8.71 31.30
C PHE A 94 -36.57 -7.51 32.01
N VAL A 95 -36.82 -7.32 33.31
CA VAL A 95 -36.23 -6.23 34.09
C VAL A 95 -34.71 -6.36 34.12
N LEU A 96 -34.15 -7.56 34.30
CA LEU A 96 -32.70 -7.78 34.32
C LEU A 96 -32.06 -7.44 32.98
N LEU A 97 -32.61 -7.94 31.87
CA LEU A 97 -32.09 -7.68 30.52
C LEU A 97 -32.24 -6.21 30.14
N PHE A 98 -33.41 -5.61 30.40
CA PHE A 98 -33.68 -4.22 30.08
C PHE A 98 -32.80 -3.28 30.90
N SER A 99 -32.65 -3.52 32.21
CA SER A 99 -31.74 -2.75 33.08
C SER A 99 -30.28 -2.90 32.67
N GLY A 100 -29.83 -4.09 32.28
CA GLY A 100 -28.47 -4.30 31.77
C GLY A 100 -28.18 -3.52 30.49
N VAL A 101 -29.09 -3.59 29.52
CA VAL A 101 -28.97 -2.86 28.25
C VAL A 101 -29.01 -1.35 28.48
N HIS A 102 -29.94 -0.85 29.28
CA HIS A 102 -30.01 0.59 29.58
C HIS A 102 -28.81 1.11 30.36
N LEU A 103 -28.27 0.31 31.30
CA LEU A 103 -27.06 0.69 32.02
C LEU A 103 -25.86 0.80 31.07
N MET A 104 -25.74 -0.12 30.11
CA MET A 104 -24.70 -0.08 29.08
C MET A 104 -24.80 1.19 28.23
N PHE A 105 -26.00 1.52 27.74
CA PHE A 105 -26.25 2.76 27.00
C PHE A 105 -25.92 4.02 27.81
N TRP A 106 -26.22 4.04 29.11
CA TRP A 106 -25.90 5.16 29.99
C TRP A 106 -24.40 5.31 30.27
N VAL A 107 -23.69 4.19 30.44
CA VAL A 107 -22.23 4.17 30.61
C VAL A 107 -21.53 4.69 29.36
N ASP A 108 -22.00 4.31 28.17
CA ASP A 108 -21.49 4.81 26.90
C ASP A 108 -21.84 6.29 26.67
N PHE A 109 -23.09 6.69 26.94
CA PHE A 109 -23.56 8.08 26.78
C PHE A 109 -22.80 9.07 27.68
N LEU A 110 -22.47 8.68 28.91
CA LEU A 110 -21.70 9.51 29.84
C LEU A 110 -20.17 9.42 29.62
N GLY A 111 -19.70 8.67 28.62
CA GLY A 111 -18.27 8.46 28.37
C GLY A 111 -17.55 7.75 29.53
N LEU A 112 -18.29 6.98 30.33
CA LEU A 112 -17.77 6.20 31.46
C LEU A 112 -17.33 4.79 31.04
N GLY A 113 -17.66 4.37 29.82
CA GLY A 113 -17.17 3.13 29.23
C GLY A 113 -15.65 3.16 29.14
N GLU A 114 -15.00 2.07 29.57
CA GLU A 114 -13.56 1.91 29.38
C GLU A 114 -13.29 1.81 27.86
N GLN A 115 -12.96 2.94 27.23
CA GLN A 115 -12.40 2.96 25.90
C GLN A 115 -10.92 2.53 25.88
N ASP A 116 -10.39 2.05 27.00
CA ASP A 116 -9.00 1.62 27.09
C ASP A 116 -8.77 0.55 28.18
N SER A 117 -9.36 -0.64 27.99
CA SER A 117 -9.06 -1.79 28.86
C SER A 117 -9.09 -3.12 28.12
N LYS A 118 -8.20 -3.28 27.14
CA LYS A 118 -7.42 -4.53 27.10
C LYS A 118 -6.52 -4.57 28.33
N ARG A 119 -7.11 -4.73 29.53
CA ARG A 119 -6.37 -5.28 30.66
C ARG A 119 -6.11 -6.74 30.33
N SER A 120 -5.05 -6.96 29.56
CA SER A 120 -4.35 -8.22 29.57
C SER A 120 -4.08 -8.54 31.03
N TYR A 121 -4.57 -9.68 31.51
CA TYR A 121 -3.96 -10.32 32.65
C TYR A 121 -2.58 -10.78 32.18
N ALA A 122 -1.64 -9.84 32.07
CA ALA A 122 -0.25 -10.13 31.76
C ALA A 122 0.30 -10.93 32.94
N MET A 123 0.67 -12.19 32.69
CA MET A 123 1.60 -12.86 33.58
C MET A 123 2.89 -12.05 33.53
N ARG A 124 3.14 -11.28 34.58
CA ARG A 124 4.27 -10.35 34.66
C ARG A 124 5.58 -11.11 34.47
N PHE A 125 6.47 -10.54 33.66
CA PHE A 125 7.86 -10.96 33.58
C PHE A 125 8.43 -11.09 35.00
N GLN A 126 9.04 -12.23 35.32
CA GLN A 126 9.64 -12.48 36.62
C GLN A 126 11.07 -11.94 36.63
N GLY A 127 11.37 -10.94 37.46
CA GLY A 127 12.71 -10.41 37.67
C GLY A 127 12.73 -8.97 38.15
N ALA A 128 13.77 -8.58 38.90
CA ALA A 128 14.02 -7.18 39.25
C ALA A 128 14.41 -6.38 38.00
N ALA A 129 13.97 -5.13 37.91
CA ALA A 129 14.31 -4.23 36.82
C ALA A 129 15.81 -3.87 36.89
N ASN A 130 16.63 -4.50 36.06
CA ASN A 130 18.02 -4.12 35.88
C ASN A 130 18.12 -3.00 34.83
N VAL A 131 18.94 -1.99 35.10
CA VAL A 131 19.22 -0.87 34.20
C VAL A 131 19.97 -1.40 32.97
N LEU A 132 19.53 -1.03 31.76
CA LEU A 132 20.22 -1.40 30.53
C LEU A 132 21.45 -0.50 30.41
N GLU A 133 22.65 -1.04 30.67
CA GLU A 133 23.89 -0.27 30.54
C GLU A 133 24.24 -0.12 29.05
N VAL A 134 23.72 0.94 28.44
CA VAL A 134 24.08 1.36 27.09
C VAL A 134 25.37 2.16 27.18
N ARG A 135 26.42 1.69 26.52
CA ARG A 135 27.68 2.42 26.50
C ARG A 135 27.95 3.02 25.10
N SER A 136 28.82 4.02 25.02
CA SER A 136 29.29 4.61 23.75
C SER A 136 30.51 3.89 23.21
N ARG A 137 30.61 3.72 21.87
CA ARG A 137 31.77 3.10 21.19
C ARG A 137 33.14 3.68 21.59
N THR A 138 33.18 4.94 22.03
CA THR A 138 34.40 5.62 22.48
C THR A 138 35.00 5.03 23.75
N ASP A 139 34.21 4.33 24.58
CA ASP A 139 34.61 3.97 25.96
C ASP A 139 35.30 2.59 26.07
N TYR A 140 35.33 1.75 25.03
CA TYR A 140 35.97 0.41 25.09
C TYR A 140 37.07 0.16 24.05
N LEU A 141 37.28 1.09 23.11
CA LEU A 141 38.42 1.00 22.20
C LEU A 141 39.79 1.15 22.91
N VAL A 142 39.80 1.39 24.23
CA VAL A 142 41.02 1.48 25.05
C VAL A 142 41.50 0.10 25.57
N GLN A 143 40.71 -0.97 25.44
CA GLN A 143 41.13 -2.31 25.87
C GLN A 143 40.70 -3.40 24.88
N GLY A 144 41.45 -3.56 23.79
CA GLY A 144 41.28 -4.69 22.88
C GLY A 144 42.08 -4.51 21.60
N VAL A 145 43.21 -5.21 21.51
CA VAL A 145 44.11 -5.23 20.36
C VAL A 145 43.35 -5.58 19.09
N ALA A 146 43.43 -4.70 18.09
CA ALA A 146 42.98 -4.94 16.73
C ALA A 146 43.70 -6.17 16.16
N ASN A 147 42.94 -7.19 15.75
CA ASN A 147 43.45 -8.20 14.83
C ASN A 147 42.34 -8.78 13.95
N ASP A 148 42.68 -8.80 12.67
CA ASP A 148 42.23 -9.63 11.56
C ASP A 148 40.79 -9.52 11.00
N ALA A 149 40.76 -8.78 9.89
CA ALA A 149 40.00 -9.14 8.70
C ALA A 149 40.43 -10.52 8.17
N ARG A 150 39.50 -11.49 8.13
CA ARG A 150 39.59 -12.60 7.17
C ARG A 150 38.26 -13.34 6.97
N GLY A 151 37.77 -13.28 5.73
CA GLY A 151 37.22 -14.44 5.03
C GLY A 151 35.77 -14.83 5.33
N SER A 152 34.80 -14.01 4.94
CA SER A 152 33.42 -14.47 4.70
C SER A 152 33.41 -15.37 3.45
N ARG A 153 33.71 -16.65 3.65
CA ARG A 153 33.50 -17.71 2.66
C ARG A 153 31.98 -17.83 2.47
N LYS A 154 31.43 -17.26 1.40
CA LYS A 154 30.03 -17.42 1.00
C LYS A 154 29.70 -18.92 0.95
N LEU A 155 28.97 -19.40 1.95
CA LEU A 155 28.34 -20.71 1.90
C LEU A 155 27.17 -20.57 0.91
N GLN A 156 27.37 -20.99 -0.34
CA GLN A 156 26.28 -21.26 -1.27
C GLN A 156 25.53 -22.49 -0.76
N ILE A 157 24.56 -22.27 0.13
CA ILE A 157 23.45 -23.18 0.31
C ILE A 157 22.52 -22.88 -0.86
N GLY A 158 22.28 -23.87 -1.72
CA GLY A 158 21.42 -23.74 -2.89
C GLY A 158 19.99 -23.38 -2.50
N VAL A 159 19.71 -22.08 -2.44
CA VAL A 159 18.37 -21.49 -2.36
C VAL A 159 18.12 -20.76 -3.68
N ASP A 160 18.39 -21.43 -4.79
CA ASP A 160 18.27 -20.88 -6.15
C ASP A 160 16.80 -20.73 -6.60
N GLN A 161 15.82 -20.98 -5.72
CA GLN A 161 14.40 -20.84 -6.05
C GLN A 161 13.84 -19.44 -5.77
N TRP A 162 14.50 -18.58 -4.98
CA TRP A 162 13.91 -17.31 -4.53
C TRP A 162 14.79 -16.08 -4.76
N SER A 163 15.98 -16.27 -5.34
CA SER A 163 16.84 -15.19 -5.78
C SER A 163 16.39 -14.64 -7.13
N LEU A 164 16.53 -13.32 -7.30
CA LEU A 164 16.55 -12.69 -8.62
C LEU A 164 17.62 -13.39 -9.47
N PRO A 165 17.31 -13.82 -10.72
CA PRO A 165 18.34 -14.33 -11.60
C PRO A 165 19.39 -13.23 -11.78
N SER A 166 20.57 -13.44 -11.20
CA SER A 166 21.71 -12.55 -11.41
C SER A 166 22.12 -12.71 -12.87
N ALA A 167 21.73 -11.77 -13.72
CA ALA A 167 22.31 -11.64 -15.04
C ALA A 167 23.80 -11.37 -14.85
N GLN A 168 24.63 -12.37 -15.14
CA GLN A 168 26.08 -12.18 -15.23
C GLN A 168 26.34 -11.23 -16.41
N ALA A 169 26.53 -9.95 -16.10
CA ALA A 169 27.06 -8.99 -17.03
C ALA A 169 28.50 -9.41 -17.35
N VAL A 170 28.68 -10.09 -18.48
CA VAL A 170 29.99 -10.23 -19.11
C VAL A 170 30.46 -8.81 -19.46
N THR A 171 31.44 -8.34 -18.71
CA THR A 171 32.07 -7.04 -18.94
C THR A 171 32.85 -7.12 -20.25
N VAL A 172 32.19 -6.76 -21.36
CA VAL A 172 32.90 -6.38 -22.58
C VAL A 172 33.24 -4.91 -22.42
N THR A 173 34.53 -4.64 -22.25
CA THR A 173 35.11 -3.30 -22.28
C THR A 173 34.84 -2.66 -23.63
N SER A 174 33.91 -1.70 -23.67
CA SER A 174 33.75 -0.77 -24.80
C SER A 174 34.74 0.39 -24.67
N PRO A 175 35.42 0.79 -25.75
CA PRO A 175 36.22 2.00 -25.79
C PRO A 175 35.33 3.24 -26.01
N ASP A 176 35.78 4.33 -25.39
CA ASP A 176 35.57 5.75 -25.68
C ASP A 176 34.21 6.24 -26.23
N SER A 177 33.57 7.01 -25.35
CA SER A 177 32.45 7.90 -25.59
C SER A 177 32.70 8.87 -26.75
N GLU A 178 32.16 8.58 -27.92
CA GLU A 178 31.73 9.61 -28.87
C GLU A 178 30.29 9.99 -28.55
N GLN A 179 30.11 11.24 -28.12
CA GLN A 179 28.81 11.87 -27.94
C GLN A 179 28.00 11.80 -29.24
N PRO A 180 26.73 11.38 -29.22
CA PRO A 180 25.89 11.51 -30.40
C PRO A 180 25.58 13.00 -30.62
N VAL A 181 26.25 13.56 -31.63
CA VAL A 181 25.92 14.86 -32.21
C VAL A 181 24.53 14.77 -32.85
N ALA A 182 23.63 15.64 -32.37
CA ALA A 182 22.43 16.19 -33.03
C ALA A 182 21.49 15.22 -33.81
N VAL A 183 20.41 14.78 -33.15
CA VAL A 183 19.18 14.26 -33.83
C VAL A 183 18.08 15.35 -33.95
N ASN A 184 18.31 16.55 -33.40
CA ASN A 184 17.31 17.61 -33.35
C ASN A 184 17.08 18.37 -34.67
N GLU A 185 17.96 18.26 -35.67
CA GLU A 185 17.84 19.07 -36.90
C GLU A 185 16.84 18.52 -37.94
N VAL A 186 16.46 17.25 -37.88
CA VAL A 186 15.53 16.66 -38.88
C VAL A 186 14.05 16.87 -38.52
N HIS A 187 13.73 16.98 -37.22
CA HIS A 187 12.34 17.04 -36.75
C HIS A 187 11.71 18.43 -36.84
N GLN A 188 12.49 19.50 -37.01
CA GLN A 188 11.98 20.86 -37.17
C GLN A 188 11.48 21.19 -38.60
N LYS A 189 11.70 20.32 -39.59
CA LYS A 189 11.44 20.64 -41.01
C LYS A 189 9.97 20.72 -41.44
N HIS A 190 9.01 20.31 -40.60
CA HIS A 190 7.59 20.14 -41.02
C HIS A 190 6.59 20.94 -40.18
N ARG A 191 7.06 21.73 -39.21
CA ARG A 191 6.25 22.73 -38.50
C ARG A 191 6.43 24.07 -39.19
N CYS A 192 5.44 24.47 -40.00
CA CYS A 192 5.41 25.83 -40.53
C CYS A 192 4.89 26.76 -39.44
N GLN A 193 5.81 27.41 -38.71
CA GLN A 193 5.44 28.61 -37.95
C GLN A 193 5.15 29.71 -38.97
N GLY A 194 3.96 30.30 -38.90
CA GLY A 194 3.51 31.28 -39.89
C GLY A 194 4.47 32.45 -39.94
N GLU A 195 5.01 32.72 -41.13
CA GLU A 195 5.83 33.90 -41.34
C GLU A 195 4.89 35.10 -41.53
N VAL A 196 5.13 36.18 -40.79
CA VAL A 196 4.41 37.44 -41.00
C VAL A 196 5.08 38.18 -42.13
N ASP A 197 4.35 38.39 -43.22
CA ASP A 197 4.86 39.15 -44.35
C ASP A 197 4.91 40.67 -44.03
N PRO A 198 5.54 41.51 -44.87
CA PRO A 198 5.61 42.95 -44.65
C PRO A 198 4.25 43.67 -44.61
N SER A 199 3.17 43.00 -45.05
CA SER A 199 1.80 43.51 -45.00
C SER A 199 1.04 43.10 -43.74
N GLY A 200 1.68 42.35 -42.84
CA GLY A 200 1.09 41.87 -41.59
C GLY A 200 0.24 40.60 -41.76
N ARG A 201 0.28 39.94 -42.93
CA ARG A 201 -0.42 38.68 -43.17
C ARG A 201 0.42 37.51 -42.68
N LEU A 202 -0.23 36.54 -42.05
CA LEU A 202 0.41 35.26 -41.75
C LEU A 202 0.44 34.40 -43.01
N VAL A 203 1.59 33.81 -43.34
CA VAL A 203 1.74 32.97 -44.53
C VAL A 203 2.30 31.61 -44.15
N PHE A 204 1.66 30.55 -44.66
CA PHE A 204 2.03 29.15 -44.48
C PHE A 204 2.09 28.49 -45.86
N ASN A 205 3.30 28.40 -46.40
CA ASN A 205 3.53 27.78 -47.71
C ASN A 205 3.59 26.25 -47.58
N ALA A 206 2.96 25.53 -48.52
CA ALA A 206 3.13 24.09 -48.62
C ALA A 206 4.59 23.75 -48.98
N PRO A 207 5.13 22.59 -48.53
CA PRO A 207 6.53 22.22 -48.75
C PRO A 207 6.98 22.20 -50.21
N GLN A 208 6.08 21.88 -51.15
CA GLN A 208 6.36 21.85 -52.58
C GLN A 208 6.03 23.17 -53.30
N GLY A 209 5.63 24.22 -52.58
CA GLY A 209 5.29 25.54 -53.13
C GLY A 209 4.03 25.57 -54.00
N SER A 210 3.24 24.50 -54.03
CA SER A 210 2.07 24.36 -54.90
C SER A 210 0.80 25.03 -54.35
N ARG A 211 0.78 25.33 -53.04
CA ARG A 211 -0.36 25.92 -52.32
C ARG A 211 0.08 26.84 -51.21
N CYS A 212 -0.77 27.81 -50.88
CA CYS A 212 -0.51 28.79 -49.84
C CYS A 212 -1.75 28.97 -48.96
N LEU A 213 -1.58 28.76 -47.66
CA LEU A 213 -2.55 29.18 -46.65
C LEU A 213 -2.07 30.50 -46.07
N HIS A 214 -2.90 31.53 -46.08
CA HIS A 214 -2.58 32.81 -45.47
C HIS A 214 -3.70 33.31 -44.55
N GLY A 215 -3.33 34.11 -43.57
CA GLY A 215 -4.22 34.75 -42.62
C GLY A 215 -4.24 36.26 -42.84
N GLU A 216 -5.42 36.83 -43.09
CA GLU A 216 -5.61 38.28 -43.11
C GLU A 216 -5.97 38.79 -41.71
N PRO A 217 -5.26 39.78 -41.15
CA PRO A 217 -5.53 40.27 -39.81
C PRO A 217 -6.92 40.92 -39.74
N LEU A 218 -7.75 40.48 -38.80
CA LEU A 218 -8.97 41.18 -38.43
C LEU A 218 -8.61 42.25 -37.42
N MET A 219 -9.04 43.49 -37.67
CA MET A 219 -8.83 44.60 -36.74
C MET A 219 -9.50 44.24 -35.40
N PRO A 220 -8.76 44.24 -34.27
CA PRO A 220 -9.32 43.83 -32.99
C PRO A 220 -10.42 44.81 -32.57
N THR A 221 -11.62 44.29 -32.32
CA THR A 221 -12.73 45.08 -31.79
C THR A 221 -12.48 45.49 -30.32
N ASP A 222 -11.62 44.77 -29.61
CA ASP A 222 -11.20 45.02 -28.23
C ASP A 222 -9.68 44.98 -28.09
N MET A 223 -9.08 46.06 -27.57
CA MET A 223 -7.62 46.31 -27.45
C MET A 223 -6.86 45.40 -26.45
N LEU A 224 -7.41 44.24 -26.07
CA LEU A 224 -6.84 43.35 -25.05
C LEU A 224 -6.70 41.87 -25.47
N GLY A 225 -7.09 41.49 -26.70
CA GLY A 225 -6.96 40.12 -27.20
C GLY A 225 -5.77 39.90 -28.13
N ASP A 226 -5.27 38.66 -28.20
CA ASP A 226 -4.31 38.25 -29.23
C ASP A 226 -4.91 38.46 -30.63
N PRO A 227 -4.13 38.89 -31.64
CA PRO A 227 -4.69 39.19 -32.95
C PRO A 227 -5.18 37.92 -33.64
N VAL A 228 -6.33 38.05 -34.27
CA VAL A 228 -7.05 36.97 -34.95
C VAL A 228 -6.99 37.19 -36.46
N TYR A 229 -6.78 36.11 -37.20
CA TYR A 229 -6.60 36.13 -38.64
C TYR A 229 -7.72 35.34 -39.34
N SER A 230 -8.34 35.92 -40.36
CA SER A 230 -9.24 35.19 -41.26
C SER A 230 -8.42 34.36 -42.24
N LEU A 231 -8.68 33.06 -42.32
CA LEU A 231 -7.90 32.10 -43.10
C LEU A 231 -8.38 32.02 -44.55
N TRP A 232 -7.41 32.07 -45.45
CA TRP A 232 -7.57 31.94 -46.90
C TRP A 232 -6.64 30.84 -47.42
N LEU A 233 -7.16 29.96 -48.27
CA LEU A 233 -6.39 28.91 -48.92
C LEU A 233 -6.46 29.11 -50.44
N ASP A 234 -5.30 29.28 -51.07
CA ASP A 234 -5.18 29.53 -52.52
C ASP A 234 -6.13 30.68 -52.99
N GLU A 235 -6.10 31.81 -52.28
CA GLU A 235 -6.94 33.00 -52.51
C GLU A 235 -8.46 32.79 -52.34
N LYS A 236 -8.87 31.71 -51.66
CA LYS A 236 -10.29 31.45 -51.32
C LYS A 236 -10.52 31.55 -49.82
N PRO A 237 -11.56 32.27 -49.37
CA PRO A 237 -11.87 32.37 -47.96
C PRO A 237 -12.35 31.00 -47.44
N THR A 238 -11.85 30.62 -46.26
CA THR A 238 -12.20 29.34 -45.64
C THR A 238 -13.35 29.46 -44.64
N GLY A 239 -13.65 30.69 -44.18
CA GLY A 239 -14.60 30.95 -43.09
C GLY A 239 -14.07 30.54 -41.70
N LEU A 240 -12.76 30.28 -41.60
CA LEU A 240 -12.08 29.91 -40.37
C LEU A 240 -11.22 31.08 -39.87
N LEU A 241 -11.14 31.21 -38.55
CA LEU A 241 -10.33 32.18 -37.84
C LEU A 241 -9.24 31.47 -37.05
N MET A 242 -8.06 32.07 -37.01
CA MET A 242 -6.87 31.51 -36.37
C MET A 242 -6.15 32.56 -35.51
N GLU A 243 -5.60 32.13 -34.38
CA GLU A 243 -4.88 33.00 -33.43
C GLU A 243 -3.40 33.14 -33.81
N GLN A 244 -2.78 34.25 -33.41
CA GLN A 244 -1.35 34.50 -33.61
C GLN A 244 -0.51 33.48 -32.81
N GLY A 245 0.11 32.52 -33.51
CA GLY A 245 0.90 31.45 -32.91
C GLY A 245 0.32 30.04 -33.11
N ALA A 246 -0.85 29.93 -33.75
CA ALA A 246 -1.39 28.64 -34.15
C ALA A 246 -0.49 27.96 -35.20
N LEU A 247 -0.35 26.64 -35.06
CA LEU A 247 0.49 25.80 -35.92
C LEU A 247 -0.31 25.23 -37.09
N VAL A 248 0.33 25.18 -38.26
CA VAL A 248 -0.20 24.52 -39.45
C VAL A 248 0.74 23.38 -39.84
N LEU A 249 0.16 22.20 -40.01
CA LEU A 249 0.86 20.99 -40.42
C LEU A 249 0.46 20.67 -41.85
N TRP A 250 1.42 20.73 -42.77
CA TRP A 250 1.22 20.31 -44.15
C TRP A 250 1.62 18.86 -44.36
N ARG A 251 0.91 18.16 -45.24
CA ARG A 251 1.38 16.90 -45.80
C ARG A 251 2.48 17.19 -46.81
N ASP A 252 3.44 16.29 -46.95
CA ASP A 252 4.62 16.47 -47.81
C ASP A 252 4.30 16.74 -49.29
N ASP A 253 3.16 16.26 -49.77
CA ASP A 253 2.68 16.47 -51.13
C ASP A 253 1.92 17.80 -51.32
N GLY A 254 1.68 18.55 -50.24
CA GLY A 254 0.90 19.79 -50.24
C GLY A 254 -0.59 19.60 -50.52
N GLN A 255 -1.12 18.37 -50.52
CA GLN A 255 -2.52 18.09 -50.85
C GLN A 255 -3.42 17.92 -49.62
N ALA A 256 -2.85 17.96 -48.42
CA ALA A 256 -3.58 17.99 -47.16
C ALA A 256 -2.87 18.89 -46.15
N LEU A 257 -3.66 19.49 -45.25
CA LEU A 257 -3.14 20.25 -44.12
C LEU A 257 -4.06 20.11 -42.90
N VAL A 258 -3.49 20.34 -41.72
CA VAL A 258 -4.20 20.37 -40.44
C VAL A 258 -3.83 21.66 -39.69
N CYS A 259 -4.82 22.32 -39.11
CA CYS A 259 -4.63 23.48 -38.24
C CYS A 259 -5.68 23.53 -37.12
N ARG A 260 -5.41 24.29 -36.06
CA ARG A 260 -6.44 24.63 -35.07
C ARG A 260 -7.06 25.98 -35.42
N ALA A 261 -8.38 26.00 -35.56
CA ALA A 261 -9.12 27.18 -35.95
C ALA A 261 -10.55 27.16 -35.38
N ARG A 262 -11.18 28.33 -35.34
CA ARG A 262 -12.60 28.51 -34.98
C ARG A 262 -13.39 29.00 -36.18
N VAL A 263 -14.69 28.77 -36.21
CA VAL A 263 -15.55 29.24 -37.32
C VAL A 263 -15.85 30.73 -37.15
N GLU A 264 -15.72 31.52 -38.23
CA GLU A 264 -15.88 32.99 -38.22
C GLU A 264 -17.27 33.45 -37.79
N SER A 265 -18.31 32.67 -38.10
CA SER A 265 -19.69 32.98 -37.72
C SER A 265 -20.01 32.79 -36.24
N GLN A 266 -19.08 32.26 -35.43
CA GLN A 266 -19.26 32.02 -34.00
C GLN A 266 -18.52 33.07 -33.18
N SER A 267 -19.26 33.85 -32.39
CA SER A 267 -18.73 35.00 -31.65
C SER A 267 -17.80 34.60 -30.50
N VAL A 268 -18.02 33.43 -29.89
CA VAL A 268 -17.15 32.80 -28.87
C VAL A 268 -17.35 31.28 -28.99
N GLY A 269 -16.29 30.54 -29.34
CA GLY A 269 -16.36 29.09 -29.52
C GLY A 269 -15.01 28.43 -29.28
N GLU A 270 -15.04 27.16 -28.87
CA GLU A 270 -13.85 26.31 -28.68
C GLU A 270 -13.10 26.14 -30.01
N THR A 271 -11.77 26.33 -29.97
CA THR A 271 -10.90 26.09 -31.13
C THR A 271 -10.80 24.59 -31.41
N ALA A 272 -11.32 24.15 -32.56
CA ALA A 272 -11.29 22.76 -32.99
C ALA A 272 -10.08 22.48 -33.90
N THR A 273 -9.75 21.19 -34.07
CA THR A 273 -8.77 20.77 -35.08
C THR A 273 -9.48 20.59 -36.41
N TRP A 274 -8.99 21.26 -37.46
CA TRP A 274 -9.53 21.19 -38.81
C TRP A 274 -8.57 20.47 -39.74
N SER A 275 -9.12 19.58 -40.57
CA SER A 275 -8.40 18.93 -41.66
C SER A 275 -8.93 19.44 -42.98
N TRP A 276 -8.01 19.85 -43.85
CA TRP A 276 -8.30 20.08 -45.26
C TRP A 276 -7.60 19.05 -46.11
N GLN A 277 -8.32 18.52 -47.10
CA GLN A 277 -7.75 17.67 -48.14
C GLN A 277 -8.26 18.16 -49.50
N MET A 278 -7.44 18.10 -50.54
CA MET A 278 -7.83 18.49 -51.90
C MET A 278 -9.14 17.82 -52.36
N ALA A 279 -9.29 16.52 -52.07
CA ALA A 279 -10.42 15.73 -52.57
C ALA A 279 -11.74 16.00 -51.81
N SER A 280 -11.67 16.36 -50.53
CA SER A 280 -12.85 16.43 -49.64
C SER A 280 -13.10 17.81 -49.03
N GLY A 281 -12.19 18.77 -49.21
CA GLY A 281 -12.28 20.09 -48.61
C GLY A 281 -12.02 20.09 -47.10
N TRP A 282 -12.49 21.15 -46.44
CA TRP A 282 -12.37 21.36 -44.99
C TRP A 282 -13.40 20.52 -44.22
N ARG A 283 -12.94 19.88 -43.14
CA ARG A 283 -13.80 19.21 -42.17
C ARG A 283 -13.23 19.38 -40.75
N PRO A 284 -14.10 19.48 -39.73
CA PRO A 284 -13.65 19.39 -38.34
C PRO A 284 -13.25 17.95 -38.02
N LEU A 285 -12.27 17.80 -37.13
CA LEU A 285 -11.90 16.53 -36.51
C LEU A 285 -12.41 16.53 -35.07
N ASP A 286 -12.99 15.40 -34.66
CA ASP A 286 -13.36 15.17 -33.26
C ASP A 286 -12.11 15.09 -32.37
N GLU A 287 -12.31 15.23 -31.06
CA GLU A 287 -11.22 15.03 -30.11
C GLU A 287 -10.60 13.63 -30.27
N PRO A 288 -9.27 13.54 -30.30
CA PRO A 288 -8.56 12.31 -30.61
C PRO A 288 -8.73 11.25 -29.52
N TRP A 289 -9.00 11.67 -28.28
CA TRP A 289 -9.08 10.77 -27.14
C TRP A 289 -9.85 11.36 -25.96
N GLN A 290 -10.66 10.51 -25.33
CA GLN A 290 -11.33 10.82 -24.07
C GLN A 290 -11.04 9.71 -23.06
N SER A 291 -10.30 10.01 -21.99
CA SER A 291 -9.99 9.02 -20.94
C SER A 291 -11.27 8.54 -20.23
N LEU A 292 -11.35 7.23 -19.96
CA LEU A 292 -12.50 6.61 -19.27
C LEU A 292 -12.16 6.32 -17.80
N VAL A 293 -13.20 6.04 -16.99
CA VAL A 293 -13.13 5.99 -15.53
C VAL A 293 -12.16 4.92 -15.00
N ASP A 294 -12.08 3.76 -15.64
CA ASP A 294 -11.29 2.61 -15.15
C ASP A 294 -9.96 2.43 -15.90
N GLU A 295 -9.44 3.49 -16.50
CA GLU A 295 -8.21 3.48 -17.28
C GLU A 295 -7.16 4.45 -16.75
N PRO A 296 -5.87 4.18 -16.97
CA PRO A 296 -4.84 5.18 -16.73
C PRO A 296 -5.11 6.43 -17.56
N GLN A 297 -4.85 7.60 -16.98
CA GLN A 297 -5.10 8.88 -17.64
C GLN A 297 -4.10 9.08 -18.78
N LEU A 298 -4.64 9.35 -19.97
CA LEU A 298 -3.85 9.74 -21.13
C LEU A 298 -4.03 11.25 -21.38
N GLU A 299 -2.96 12.00 -21.17
CA GLU A 299 -2.87 13.41 -21.57
C GLU A 299 -2.27 13.50 -22.96
N TRP A 300 -2.71 14.46 -23.76
CA TRP A 300 -2.20 14.67 -25.12
C TRP A 300 -2.18 16.16 -25.45
N GLY A 301 -1.19 16.56 -26.25
CA GLY A 301 -0.93 17.96 -26.57
C GLY A 301 -1.53 18.41 -27.91
N MET A 302 -0.96 19.47 -28.48
CA MET A 302 -1.28 19.88 -29.85
C MET A 302 -0.79 18.83 -30.87
N PRO A 303 -1.40 18.77 -32.07
CA PRO A 303 -0.89 17.94 -33.15
C PRO A 303 0.60 18.21 -33.39
N ASP A 304 1.38 17.14 -33.44
CA ASP A 304 2.83 17.21 -33.60
C ASP A 304 3.25 17.23 -35.08
N ARG A 305 2.72 16.27 -35.85
CA ARG A 305 3.04 16.09 -37.28
C ARG A 305 1.94 15.37 -38.06
N LEU A 306 1.99 15.49 -39.39
CA LEU A 306 1.08 14.85 -40.34
C LEU A 306 1.86 13.89 -41.26
N ASP A 307 1.85 12.60 -40.92
CA ASP A 307 2.58 11.55 -41.62
C ASP A 307 1.66 10.88 -42.66
N GLY A 308 1.67 11.39 -43.90
CA GLY A 308 0.75 10.93 -44.94
C GLY A 308 -0.71 11.22 -44.54
N ASP A 309 -1.52 10.18 -44.36
CA ASP A 309 -2.90 10.30 -43.89
C ASP A 309 -3.06 10.13 -42.38
N ARG A 310 -1.96 10.17 -41.61
CA ARG A 310 -1.97 10.01 -40.15
C ARG A 310 -1.63 11.30 -39.43
N LEU A 311 -2.52 11.76 -38.56
CA LEU A 311 -2.25 12.85 -37.64
C LEU A 311 -1.66 12.29 -36.35
N VAL A 312 -0.48 12.77 -35.96
CA VAL A 312 0.25 12.29 -34.79
C VAL A 312 0.27 13.35 -33.71
N TYR A 313 -0.01 12.94 -32.48
CA TYR A 313 0.03 13.74 -31.26
C TYR A 313 1.06 13.14 -30.31
N GLU A 314 1.75 14.01 -29.59
CA GLU A 314 2.53 13.59 -28.44
C GLU A 314 1.58 13.38 -27.25
N ALA A 315 1.68 12.21 -26.62
CA ALA A 315 0.81 11.83 -25.51
C ALA A 315 1.60 11.28 -24.33
N ARG A 316 1.05 11.47 -23.13
CA ARG A 316 1.64 11.10 -21.85
C ARG A 316 0.65 10.24 -21.09
N LEU A 317 1.02 9.00 -20.82
CA LEU A 317 0.26 8.10 -19.98
C LEU A 317 0.70 8.29 -18.52
N LEU A 318 -0.24 8.69 -17.67
CA LEU A 318 -0.01 8.93 -16.26
C LEU A 318 -0.27 7.65 -15.46
N ASP A 319 0.70 7.30 -14.61
CA ASP A 319 0.61 6.15 -13.74
C ASP A 319 -0.30 6.48 -12.54
N GLN A 320 -1.42 5.76 -12.44
CA GLN A 320 -2.31 5.83 -11.29
C GLN A 320 -2.01 4.68 -10.33
N VAL A 321 -1.41 5.01 -9.18
CA VAL A 321 -1.21 4.06 -8.08
C VAL A 321 -2.17 4.44 -6.96
N ALA A 322 -3.25 3.68 -6.79
CA ALA A 322 -4.18 3.79 -5.65
C ALA A 322 -4.64 5.24 -5.31
N GLY A 323 -4.98 6.04 -6.33
CA GLY A 323 -5.46 7.41 -6.14
C GLY A 323 -4.38 8.46 -5.83
N GLN A 324 -3.10 8.07 -5.84
CA GLN A 324 -1.98 9.01 -5.83
C GLN A 324 -1.35 9.09 -7.23
N PRO A 325 -1.14 10.29 -7.78
CA PRO A 325 -0.42 10.45 -9.03
C PRO A 325 1.04 10.03 -8.83
N SER A 326 1.50 9.03 -9.57
CA SER A 326 2.93 8.75 -9.68
C SER A 326 3.59 9.83 -10.54
N ALA A 327 4.80 10.23 -10.18
CA ALA A 327 5.55 11.31 -10.86
C ALA A 327 6.11 10.90 -12.23
N GLU A 328 6.06 9.62 -12.60
CA GLU A 328 6.60 9.12 -13.87
C GLU A 328 5.51 9.03 -14.94
N ALA A 329 5.51 10.00 -15.87
CA ALA A 329 4.69 9.97 -17.07
C ALA A 329 5.41 9.26 -18.21
N ARG A 330 4.69 8.40 -18.93
CA ARG A 330 5.24 7.64 -20.06
C ARG A 330 4.84 8.27 -21.38
N PHE A 331 5.83 8.59 -22.21
CA PHE A 331 5.60 9.22 -23.50
C PHE A 331 5.27 8.18 -24.57
N LEU A 332 4.25 8.47 -25.37
CA LEU A 332 3.80 7.65 -26.48
C LEU A 332 3.22 8.55 -27.58
N SER A 333 3.04 8.02 -28.79
CA SER A 333 2.41 8.77 -29.88
C SER A 333 0.97 8.32 -30.08
N LEU A 334 0.03 9.27 -30.02
CA LEU A 334 -1.37 9.05 -30.35
C LEU A 334 -1.58 9.38 -31.82
N CYS A 335 -2.14 8.45 -32.59
CA CYS A 335 -2.28 8.57 -34.03
C CYS A 335 -3.75 8.41 -34.45
N ILE A 336 -4.24 9.33 -35.27
CA ILE A 336 -5.56 9.24 -35.92
C ILE A 336 -5.37 9.06 -37.43
N GLU A 337 -6.02 8.06 -38.00
CA GLU A 337 -6.14 7.90 -39.46
C GLU A 337 -7.18 8.89 -40.01
N LEU A 338 -6.78 9.75 -40.94
CA LEU A 338 -7.64 10.78 -41.50
C LEU A 338 -8.48 10.25 -42.67
N ALA A 339 -7.98 9.30 -43.46
CA ALA A 339 -8.62 8.86 -44.70
C ALA A 339 -8.66 7.33 -44.84
N GLY A 340 -9.46 6.86 -45.80
CA GLY A 340 -9.63 5.44 -46.11
C GLY A 340 -10.67 4.74 -45.24
N GLU A 341 -10.72 3.40 -45.34
CA GLU A 341 -11.69 2.55 -44.61
C GLU A 341 -11.55 2.64 -43.08
N ARG A 342 -10.41 3.14 -42.60
CA ARG A 342 -10.11 3.32 -41.17
C ARG A 342 -10.13 4.79 -40.76
N ALA A 343 -10.79 5.67 -41.50
CA ALA A 343 -10.92 7.07 -41.08
C ALA A 343 -11.46 7.17 -39.63
N ALA A 344 -10.85 8.05 -38.84
CA ALA A 344 -11.05 8.22 -37.40
C ALA A 344 -10.58 7.04 -36.52
N ALA A 345 -9.92 6.01 -37.08
CA ALA A 345 -9.33 4.96 -36.27
C ALA A 345 -8.17 5.52 -35.42
N VAL A 346 -8.20 5.18 -34.14
CA VAL A 346 -7.23 5.64 -33.16
C VAL A 346 -6.23 4.53 -32.85
N SER A 347 -4.95 4.88 -32.84
CA SER A 347 -3.87 3.98 -32.44
C SER A 347 -2.85 4.69 -31.56
N LEU A 348 -2.20 3.93 -30.70
CA LEU A 348 -1.14 4.39 -29.80
C LEU A 348 0.14 3.65 -30.19
N GLN A 349 1.19 4.40 -30.51
CA GLN A 349 2.53 3.86 -30.72
C GLN A 349 3.33 3.97 -29.43
N LEU A 350 3.76 2.82 -28.94
CA LEU A 350 4.54 2.71 -27.70
C LEU A 350 6.01 3.05 -28.00
N PRO A 351 6.85 3.29 -26.97
CA PRO A 351 8.29 3.39 -27.15
C PRO A 351 8.87 2.18 -27.89
N ALA A 352 9.91 2.42 -28.68
CA ALA A 352 10.60 1.35 -29.39
C ALA A 352 11.24 0.38 -28.38
N MET A 353 11.06 -0.91 -28.65
CA MET A 353 11.67 -2.02 -27.92
C MET A 353 13.04 -2.35 -28.52
N GLN A 354 13.70 -3.37 -27.97
CA GLN A 354 14.94 -3.90 -28.53
C GLN A 354 14.75 -4.26 -30.02
N ASP A 355 15.80 -4.05 -30.82
CA ASP A 355 15.81 -4.21 -32.28
C ASP A 355 14.89 -3.22 -33.06
N GLY A 356 14.47 -2.13 -32.42
CA GLY A 356 13.68 -1.07 -33.07
C GLY A 356 12.22 -1.46 -33.32
N VAL A 357 11.76 -2.58 -32.77
CA VAL A 357 10.36 -3.01 -32.88
C VAL A 357 9.50 -2.05 -32.08
N GLN A 358 8.54 -1.40 -32.73
CA GLN A 358 7.60 -0.50 -32.06
C GLN A 358 6.23 -1.17 -31.89
N PRO A 359 5.78 -1.42 -30.65
CA PRO A 359 4.43 -1.91 -30.41
C PRO A 359 3.38 -0.84 -30.74
N CYS A 360 2.25 -1.29 -31.26
CA CYS A 360 1.13 -0.43 -31.60
C CYS A 360 -0.16 -1.02 -31.04
N LEU A 361 -0.85 -0.24 -30.20
CA LEU A 361 -2.20 -0.54 -29.70
C LEU A 361 -3.21 0.15 -30.61
N SER A 362 -4.04 -0.61 -31.31
CA SER A 362 -5.14 -0.06 -32.12
C SER A 362 -6.45 -0.21 -31.37
N MET A 363 -7.16 0.91 -31.16
CA MET A 363 -8.46 0.92 -30.49
C MET A 363 -9.48 0.17 -31.36
N LEU A 364 -10.14 -0.83 -30.80
CA LEU A 364 -11.21 -1.57 -31.47
C LEU A 364 -12.58 -0.99 -31.17
N ARG A 365 -12.86 -0.74 -29.89
CA ARG A 365 -14.17 -0.30 -29.37
C ARG A 365 -14.03 0.15 -27.90
N LYS A 366 -15.11 0.71 -27.37
CA LYS A 366 -15.35 0.81 -25.92
C LYS A 366 -15.98 -0.49 -25.40
N SER A 367 -15.75 -0.81 -24.13
CA SER A 367 -16.43 -1.90 -23.41
C SER A 367 -17.95 -1.66 -23.38
N LEU A 368 -18.74 -2.73 -23.17
CA LEU A 368 -20.21 -2.62 -23.13
C LEU A 368 -20.75 -1.69 -22.04
N ASP A 369 -20.02 -1.54 -20.94
CA ASP A 369 -20.33 -0.61 -19.86
C ASP A 369 -19.80 0.82 -20.10
N GLY A 370 -19.05 1.04 -21.18
CA GLY A 370 -18.47 2.33 -21.54
C GLY A 370 -17.33 2.80 -20.62
N ARG A 371 -16.77 1.93 -19.77
CA ARG A 371 -15.78 2.30 -18.75
C ARG A 371 -14.34 2.09 -19.18
N ARG A 372 -14.08 1.31 -20.23
CA ARG A 372 -12.74 1.02 -20.77
C ARG A 372 -12.75 1.00 -22.29
N HIS A 373 -11.61 1.32 -22.89
CA HIS A 373 -11.30 1.03 -24.27
C HIS A 373 -10.69 -0.36 -24.40
N VAL A 374 -10.91 -0.96 -25.56
CA VAL A 374 -10.41 -2.30 -25.87
C VAL A 374 -9.49 -2.23 -27.07
N PHE A 375 -8.28 -2.77 -26.92
CA PHE A 375 -7.22 -2.66 -27.91
C PHE A 375 -6.85 -4.01 -28.52
N THR A 376 -6.34 -3.94 -29.74
CA THR A 376 -5.47 -4.97 -30.32
C THR A 376 -4.04 -4.49 -30.27
N CYS A 377 -3.09 -5.42 -30.07
CA CYS A 377 -1.67 -5.08 -30.03
C CYS A 377 -0.94 -5.74 -31.20
N ARG A 378 -0.14 -4.96 -31.93
CA ARG A 378 0.71 -5.42 -33.02
C ARG A 378 2.14 -4.96 -32.80
N MET A 379 3.10 -5.84 -33.05
CA MET A 379 4.54 -5.56 -33.00
C MET A 379 5.17 -6.01 -34.33
N GLY A 380 5.45 -5.05 -35.21
CA GLY A 380 5.87 -5.34 -36.58
C GLY A 380 4.82 -6.18 -37.33
N VAL A 381 5.18 -7.39 -37.74
CA VAL A 381 4.27 -8.35 -38.39
C VAL A 381 3.51 -9.25 -37.42
N TRP A 382 3.89 -9.24 -36.14
CA TRP A 382 3.28 -10.11 -35.14
C TRP A 382 2.05 -9.44 -34.54
N GLN A 383 0.88 -9.99 -34.83
CA GLN A 383 -0.37 -9.62 -34.18
C GLN A 383 -0.53 -10.44 -32.90
N LEU A 384 -0.62 -9.79 -31.74
CA LEU A 384 -0.87 -10.50 -30.50
C LEU A 384 -2.31 -11.03 -30.47
N PRO A 385 -2.51 -12.32 -30.16
CA PRO A 385 -3.86 -12.86 -30.00
C PRO A 385 -4.54 -12.27 -28.76
N GLY A 386 -5.84 -12.02 -28.86
CA GLY A 386 -6.65 -11.51 -27.74
C GLY A 386 -6.90 -10.00 -27.80
N GLN A 387 -7.46 -9.50 -26.71
CA GLN A 387 -7.85 -8.11 -26.52
C GLN A 387 -7.17 -7.57 -25.26
N TRP A 388 -6.76 -6.31 -25.30
CA TRP A 388 -5.86 -5.73 -24.32
C TRP A 388 -6.44 -4.44 -23.73
N CYS A 389 -6.12 -4.16 -22.47
CA CYS A 389 -6.39 -2.87 -21.85
C CYS A 389 -5.31 -1.83 -22.25
N LEU A 390 -5.56 -0.55 -21.94
CA LEU A 390 -4.61 0.54 -22.17
C LEU A 390 -3.31 0.39 -21.36
N ASP A 391 -3.41 -0.14 -20.13
CA ASP A 391 -2.28 -0.25 -19.22
C ASP A 391 -1.28 -1.34 -19.64
N HIS A 392 0.00 -0.97 -19.72
CA HIS A 392 1.09 -1.79 -20.27
C HIS A 392 2.44 -1.39 -19.65
N ARG A 393 3.47 -2.24 -19.71
CA ARG A 393 4.86 -1.85 -19.35
C ARG A 393 5.88 -2.50 -20.26
N ILE A 394 6.85 -1.73 -20.71
CA ILE A 394 8.03 -2.24 -21.40
C ILE A 394 9.11 -2.48 -20.34
N SER A 395 9.75 -3.64 -20.37
CA SER A 395 10.88 -3.93 -19.48
C SER A 395 12.04 -2.99 -19.77
N ASP A 396 12.81 -2.62 -18.75
CA ASP A 396 14.10 -1.91 -18.86
C ASP A 396 15.06 -2.45 -19.94
N CYS A 397 15.13 -3.77 -20.14
CA CYS A 397 15.96 -4.40 -21.17
C CYS A 397 15.37 -4.31 -22.59
N GLY A 398 14.17 -3.73 -22.75
CA GLY A 398 13.46 -3.59 -24.02
C GLY A 398 12.98 -4.89 -24.66
N ARG A 399 13.16 -6.05 -24.02
CA ARG A 399 12.78 -7.37 -24.58
C ARG A 399 11.32 -7.74 -24.34
N TYR A 400 10.76 -7.35 -23.20
CA TYR A 400 9.47 -7.82 -22.73
C TYR A 400 8.43 -6.69 -22.70
N LEU A 401 7.21 -7.00 -23.11
CA LEU A 401 6.05 -6.12 -23.01
C LEU A 401 4.99 -6.77 -22.12
N ALA A 402 4.78 -6.22 -20.92
CA ALA A 402 3.70 -6.58 -20.03
C ALA A 402 2.39 -5.89 -20.46
N LEU A 403 1.31 -6.67 -20.52
CA LEU A 403 -0.03 -6.25 -20.91
C LEU A 403 -1.04 -6.84 -19.95
N ILE A 404 -2.19 -6.17 -19.84
CA ILE A 404 -3.36 -6.71 -19.14
C ILE A 404 -4.36 -7.20 -20.19
N ALA A 405 -4.73 -8.48 -20.11
CA ALA A 405 -5.79 -9.05 -20.95
C ALA A 405 -7.16 -8.47 -20.56
N PHE A 406 -7.92 -8.07 -21.57
CA PHE A 406 -9.30 -7.58 -21.42
C PHE A 406 -10.29 -8.75 -21.55
N THR A 407 -11.27 -8.80 -20.66
CA THR A 407 -12.44 -9.68 -20.78
C THR A 407 -13.73 -8.87 -20.66
N GLU A 408 -14.79 -9.25 -21.39
CA GLU A 408 -16.03 -8.46 -21.45
C GLU A 408 -16.97 -8.70 -20.25
N THR A 409 -17.00 -9.91 -19.69
CA THR A 409 -17.98 -10.30 -18.67
C THR A 409 -17.30 -10.91 -17.45
N PRO A 410 -17.01 -10.09 -16.42
CA PRO A 410 -17.14 -8.63 -16.38
C PRO A 410 -15.99 -7.93 -17.10
N ALA A 411 -16.18 -6.63 -17.40
CA ALA A 411 -15.22 -5.74 -18.07
C ALA A 411 -13.99 -5.42 -17.17
N VAL A 412 -13.26 -6.46 -16.75
CA VAL A 412 -12.18 -6.38 -15.77
C VAL A 412 -10.84 -6.69 -16.40
N ALA A 413 -9.81 -6.01 -15.90
CA ALA A 413 -8.41 -6.41 -16.02
C ALA A 413 -8.23 -7.81 -15.43
N HIS A 414 -8.14 -8.83 -16.28
CA HIS A 414 -8.28 -10.22 -15.84
C HIS A 414 -6.94 -10.90 -15.59
N GLN A 415 -5.96 -10.71 -16.48
CA GLN A 415 -4.75 -11.53 -16.45
C GLN A 415 -3.54 -10.74 -16.91
N LEU A 416 -2.45 -10.86 -16.16
CA LEU A 416 -1.15 -10.37 -16.58
C LEU A 416 -0.60 -11.30 -17.67
N VAL A 417 -0.22 -10.71 -18.79
CA VAL A 417 0.44 -11.39 -19.89
C VAL A 417 1.72 -10.64 -20.24
N VAL A 418 2.80 -11.36 -20.45
CA VAL A 418 4.07 -10.79 -20.91
C VAL A 418 4.39 -11.34 -22.29
N ALA A 419 4.50 -10.45 -23.27
CA ALA A 419 5.03 -10.79 -24.59
C ALA A 419 6.57 -10.77 -24.54
N ASP A 420 7.18 -11.92 -24.79
CA ASP A 420 8.62 -12.05 -25.05
C ASP A 420 8.84 -11.83 -26.54
N VAL A 421 9.26 -10.61 -26.89
CA VAL A 421 9.31 -10.16 -28.29
C VAL A 421 10.38 -10.90 -29.08
N LEU A 422 11.53 -11.17 -28.46
CA LEU A 422 12.61 -11.93 -29.10
C LEU A 422 12.19 -13.38 -29.35
N ALA A 423 11.56 -14.04 -28.38
CA ALA A 423 11.12 -15.43 -28.54
C ALA A 423 9.75 -15.57 -29.25
N ARG A 424 9.07 -14.45 -29.56
CA ARG A 424 7.73 -14.39 -30.17
C ARG A 424 6.70 -15.30 -29.50
N ARG A 425 6.58 -15.17 -28.17
CA ARG A 425 5.64 -15.95 -27.36
C ARG A 425 4.99 -15.09 -26.28
N LEU A 426 3.87 -15.58 -25.76
CA LEU A 426 3.16 -15.00 -24.63
C LEU A 426 3.38 -15.86 -23.40
N LEU A 427 3.73 -15.23 -22.28
CA LEU A 427 3.82 -15.82 -20.96
C LEU A 427 2.62 -15.33 -20.16
N MET A 428 1.92 -16.24 -19.51
CA MET A 428 0.70 -15.93 -18.76
C MET A 428 0.94 -16.23 -17.28
N LEU A 429 0.35 -15.41 -16.41
CA LEU A 429 0.31 -15.70 -14.98
C LEU A 429 -0.87 -16.64 -14.72
N ASP A 430 -0.58 -17.83 -14.20
CA ASP A 430 -1.61 -18.85 -13.91
C ASP A 430 -2.51 -18.43 -12.73
N GLU A 431 -2.01 -17.57 -11.84
CA GLU A 431 -2.74 -17.08 -10.68
C GLU A 431 -3.71 -15.95 -11.06
N ALA A 432 -4.96 -16.07 -10.61
CA ALA A 432 -5.99 -15.06 -10.81
C ALA A 432 -5.78 -13.89 -9.82
N LEU A 433 -5.21 -12.79 -10.31
CA LEU A 433 -5.09 -11.53 -9.56
C LEU A 433 -6.10 -10.51 -10.09
N LEU A 434 -6.78 -9.81 -9.19
CA LEU A 434 -7.59 -8.64 -9.54
C LEU A 434 -6.67 -7.44 -9.73
N ILE A 435 -6.06 -7.35 -10.92
CA ILE A 435 -5.07 -6.32 -11.24
C ILE A 435 -5.78 -4.98 -11.44
N THR A 436 -5.40 -3.97 -10.67
CA THR A 436 -5.97 -2.62 -10.81
C THR A 436 -5.04 -1.66 -11.52
N GLY A 437 -3.74 -1.99 -11.57
CA GLY A 437 -2.75 -1.25 -12.35
C GLY A 437 -1.40 -1.95 -12.35
N LEU A 438 -0.63 -1.73 -13.39
CA LEU A 438 0.79 -2.11 -13.45
C LEU A 438 1.65 -0.98 -12.86
N GLY A 439 2.74 -1.38 -12.22
CA GLY A 439 3.80 -0.53 -11.70
C GLY A 439 5.04 -0.61 -12.59
N ALA A 440 6.23 -0.69 -12.02
CA ALA A 440 7.50 -0.76 -12.75
C ALA A 440 7.76 -2.16 -13.34
N PHE A 441 8.56 -2.23 -14.41
CA PHE A 441 9.05 -3.50 -14.99
C PHE A 441 10.57 -3.46 -15.16
N ASN A 442 11.28 -3.81 -14.09
CA ASN A 442 12.73 -3.70 -14.01
C ASN A 442 13.33 -5.04 -13.55
N ASP A 443 14.53 -5.36 -14.02
CA ASP A 443 15.27 -6.57 -13.64
C ASP A 443 14.47 -7.87 -13.83
N GLY A 444 13.61 -7.92 -14.86
CA GLY A 444 12.73 -9.06 -15.11
C GLY A 444 11.60 -9.22 -14.09
N VAL A 445 11.32 -8.21 -13.27
CA VAL A 445 10.23 -8.21 -12.29
C VAL A 445 9.24 -7.08 -12.55
N ILE A 446 7.96 -7.45 -12.60
CA ILE A 446 6.83 -6.53 -12.74
C ILE A 446 6.26 -6.26 -11.36
N SER A 447 6.24 -5.01 -10.90
CA SER A 447 5.40 -4.62 -9.78
C SER A 447 4.01 -4.29 -10.30
N LEU A 448 2.97 -4.66 -9.54
CA LEU A 448 1.58 -4.39 -9.88
C LEU A 448 0.77 -4.16 -8.61
N ILE A 449 -0.40 -3.55 -8.77
CA ILE A 449 -1.36 -3.37 -7.69
C ILE A 449 -2.50 -4.35 -7.92
N ALA A 450 -2.77 -5.15 -6.90
CA ALA A 450 -3.90 -6.08 -6.89
C ALA A 450 -4.87 -5.68 -5.77
N ALA A 451 -6.17 -5.78 -6.06
CA ALA A 451 -7.19 -5.70 -5.02
C ALA A 451 -7.24 -7.01 -4.23
N ASP A 452 -7.20 -6.91 -2.91
CA ASP A 452 -7.40 -8.00 -1.96
C ASP A 452 -8.87 -8.03 -1.51
N ASP A 453 -9.50 -9.17 -1.78
CA ASP A 453 -10.89 -9.48 -1.43
C ASP A 453 -11.03 -9.95 0.04
N ARG A 454 -9.93 -10.16 0.78
CA ARG A 454 -9.93 -10.82 2.10
C ARG A 454 -10.40 -9.95 3.28
N ARG A 455 -11.28 -8.97 3.05
CA ARG A 455 -12.04 -8.28 4.10
C ARG A 455 -13.52 -8.62 4.06
N LEU A 456 -13.83 -9.86 4.42
CA LEU A 456 -14.99 -10.12 5.28
C LEU A 456 -14.49 -10.74 6.60
N PRO A 457 -14.87 -10.20 7.77
CA PRO A 457 -14.76 -10.96 9.01
C PRO A 457 -15.60 -12.24 8.84
N ARG A 458 -15.01 -13.37 9.26
CA ARG A 458 -15.59 -14.72 9.34
C ARG A 458 -17.13 -14.78 9.19
N HIS A 459 -17.60 -15.43 8.13
CA HIS A 459 -18.60 -16.50 8.16
C HIS A 459 -18.76 -17.03 6.73
N GLU A 460 -18.18 -18.21 6.44
CA GLU A 460 -18.59 -19.20 5.42
C GLU A 460 -19.17 -18.74 4.06
N ALA A 461 -18.88 -17.53 3.60
CA ALA A 461 -19.27 -17.07 2.28
C ALA A 461 -18.16 -17.43 1.29
N LEU A 462 -18.51 -18.24 0.29
CA LEU A 462 -17.73 -18.43 -0.93
C LEU A 462 -17.33 -17.06 -1.49
N SER A 463 -16.12 -16.97 -2.07
CA SER A 463 -15.67 -15.76 -2.78
C SER A 463 -16.80 -15.22 -3.66
N PRO A 464 -17.08 -13.90 -3.63
CA PRO A 464 -18.09 -13.32 -4.49
C PRO A 464 -17.80 -13.71 -5.93
N THR A 465 -18.84 -14.16 -6.63
CA THR A 465 -18.77 -14.36 -8.08
C THR A 465 -18.35 -13.06 -8.75
N VAL A 466 -17.70 -13.11 -9.90
CA VAL A 466 -17.09 -11.92 -10.52
C VAL A 466 -18.08 -10.75 -10.72
N ASP A 467 -19.37 -11.03 -10.90
CA ASP A 467 -20.46 -10.03 -10.96
C ASP A 467 -20.74 -9.27 -9.64
N GLN A 468 -20.38 -9.86 -8.50
CA GLN A 468 -20.54 -9.29 -7.16
C GLN A 468 -19.32 -8.45 -6.75
N ALA A 469 -18.13 -8.78 -7.28
CA ALA A 469 -16.89 -8.06 -7.02
C ALA A 469 -16.98 -6.57 -7.43
N GLN A 470 -17.74 -6.26 -8.50
CA GLN A 470 -17.91 -4.88 -9.00
C GLN A 470 -18.75 -4.01 -8.06
N ARG A 471 -19.83 -4.55 -7.47
CA ARG A 471 -20.63 -3.84 -6.45
C ARG A 471 -19.87 -3.71 -5.13
N PHE A 472 -19.05 -4.71 -4.82
CA PHE A 472 -18.20 -4.71 -3.63
C PHE A 472 -17.06 -3.70 -3.73
N ALA A 473 -16.46 -3.54 -4.91
CA ALA A 473 -15.47 -2.49 -5.21
C ALA A 473 -16.04 -1.08 -5.03
N ALA A 474 -17.26 -0.84 -5.51
CA ALA A 474 -17.95 0.44 -5.37
C ALA A 474 -18.33 0.79 -3.91
N ALA A 475 -18.42 -0.21 -3.02
CA ALA A 475 -18.73 -0.02 -1.60
C ALA A 475 -17.51 0.36 -0.73
N GLY A 476 -16.34 0.62 -1.34
CA GLY A 476 -15.17 1.17 -0.64
C GLY A 476 -14.44 0.20 0.29
N GLY A 477 -14.71 -1.10 0.20
CA GLY A 477 -14.16 -2.12 1.10
C GLY A 477 -12.87 -2.81 0.61
N LEU A 478 -12.46 -2.59 -0.63
CA LEU A 478 -11.30 -3.27 -1.21
C LEU A 478 -9.99 -2.70 -0.66
N ARG A 479 -9.13 -3.59 -0.19
CA ARG A 479 -7.75 -3.22 0.12
C ARG A 479 -6.90 -3.40 -1.12
N TYR A 480 -5.97 -2.50 -1.34
CA TYR A 480 -4.98 -2.64 -2.40
C TYR A 480 -3.69 -3.17 -1.79
N GLN A 481 -3.07 -4.14 -2.47
CA GLN A 481 -1.75 -4.65 -2.14
C GLN A 481 -0.84 -4.57 -3.36
N THR A 482 0.42 -4.26 -3.13
CA THR A 482 1.45 -4.39 -4.16
C THR A 482 1.83 -5.86 -4.26
N ALA A 483 1.78 -6.41 -5.47
CA ALA A 483 2.29 -7.72 -5.81
C ALA A 483 3.45 -7.59 -6.79
N ARG A 484 4.33 -8.59 -6.81
CA ARG A 484 5.50 -8.62 -7.70
C ARG A 484 5.50 -9.92 -8.47
N VAL A 485 5.74 -9.86 -9.79
CA VAL A 485 5.75 -11.04 -10.66
C VAL A 485 7.08 -11.10 -11.38
N ALA A 486 7.81 -12.21 -11.23
CA ALA A 486 9.03 -12.47 -11.98
C ALA A 486 8.70 -13.07 -13.36
N VAL A 487 9.47 -12.66 -14.35
CA VAL A 487 9.47 -13.23 -15.69
C VAL A 487 10.60 -14.26 -15.77
N ASP A 488 10.23 -15.53 -15.65
CA ASP A 488 11.15 -16.64 -15.83
C ASP A 488 11.26 -17.01 -17.32
N ALA A 489 12.17 -17.92 -17.65
CA ALA A 489 12.44 -18.31 -19.04
C ALA A 489 11.23 -18.92 -19.77
N TRP A 490 10.18 -19.38 -19.07
CA TRP A 490 9.01 -20.04 -19.68
C TRP A 490 7.68 -19.75 -18.99
N SER A 491 7.67 -18.95 -17.91
CA SER A 491 6.49 -18.75 -17.09
C SER A 491 6.56 -17.40 -16.36
N LEU A 492 5.40 -16.95 -15.89
CA LEU A 492 5.32 -15.87 -14.92
C LEU A 492 5.14 -16.48 -13.53
N ARG A 493 5.85 -15.93 -12.55
CA ARG A 493 5.83 -16.43 -11.17
C ARG A 493 5.53 -15.31 -10.21
N LEU A 494 4.48 -15.46 -9.42
CA LEU A 494 4.20 -14.53 -8.34
C LEU A 494 5.32 -14.62 -7.30
N LEU A 495 5.97 -13.49 -7.04
CA LEU A 495 6.95 -13.38 -5.98
C LEU A 495 6.23 -13.10 -4.66
N PRO A 496 6.76 -13.64 -3.55
CA PRO A 496 6.25 -13.30 -2.24
C PRO A 496 6.36 -11.79 -1.97
N ASN A 497 5.47 -11.28 -1.13
CA ASN A 497 5.49 -9.87 -0.70
C ASN A 497 6.62 -9.55 0.29
N TRP A 498 7.52 -10.52 0.57
CA TRP A 498 8.70 -10.35 1.40
C TRP A 498 9.98 -10.50 0.58
N ARG A 499 11.04 -9.78 0.97
CA ARG A 499 12.39 -9.93 0.37
C ARG A 499 13.33 -10.71 1.26
N LEU A 500 14.31 -11.38 0.67
CA LEU A 500 15.44 -11.92 1.43
C LEU A 500 16.39 -10.77 1.78
N GLU A 501 16.71 -10.59 3.07
CA GLU A 501 17.56 -9.51 3.55
C GLU A 501 18.80 -10.07 4.25
N TRP A 502 19.93 -9.39 4.01
CA TRP A 502 21.23 -9.75 4.59
C TRP A 502 21.91 -8.56 5.28
N HIS A 503 21.37 -7.36 5.10
CA HIS A 503 21.92 -6.13 5.65
C HIS A 503 21.08 -5.64 6.84
N PRO A 504 21.67 -4.81 7.72
CA PRO A 504 20.94 -4.14 8.79
C PRO A 504 19.74 -3.36 8.25
N VAL A 505 18.58 -3.57 8.88
CA VAL A 505 17.33 -2.87 8.53
C VAL A 505 17.01 -1.84 9.59
N PRO A 506 16.90 -0.54 9.24
CA PRO A 506 16.50 0.49 10.19
C PRO A 506 15.01 0.39 10.52
N ALA A 507 14.62 0.87 11.69
CA ALA A 507 13.23 0.83 12.15
C ALA A 507 12.22 1.67 11.32
N SER A 508 12.67 2.37 10.27
CA SER A 508 11.84 3.16 9.36
C SER A 508 11.31 2.38 8.15
N VAL A 509 11.88 1.20 7.85
CA VAL A 509 11.51 0.40 6.68
C VAL A 509 10.11 -0.19 6.84
N GLN A 510 9.29 -0.19 5.78
CA GLN A 510 7.90 -0.66 5.86
C GLN A 510 7.64 -1.98 5.12
N ASP A 511 8.68 -2.55 4.50
CA ASP A 511 8.55 -3.77 3.70
C ASP A 511 8.76 -5.04 4.53
N ASP A 512 8.01 -6.09 4.22
CA ASP A 512 8.19 -7.41 4.79
C ASP A 512 9.52 -8.02 4.30
N TYR A 513 10.20 -8.75 5.18
CA TYR A 513 11.46 -9.39 4.81
C TYR A 513 11.78 -10.65 5.63
N LEU A 514 12.63 -11.49 5.07
CA LEU A 514 13.13 -12.71 5.68
C LEU A 514 14.63 -12.54 5.94
N LEU A 515 15.03 -12.77 7.19
CA LEU A 515 16.40 -12.69 7.66
C LEU A 515 16.91 -14.09 8.06
N PRO A 516 17.78 -14.71 7.26
CA PRO A 516 18.38 -15.99 7.59
C PRO A 516 19.29 -15.91 8.82
N ALA A 517 19.28 -16.94 9.66
CA ALA A 517 20.25 -17.04 10.74
C ALA A 517 21.65 -17.33 10.16
N PRO A 518 22.74 -16.73 10.70
CA PRO A 518 24.10 -16.94 10.21
C PRO A 518 24.54 -18.41 10.17
N CYS A 519 23.98 -19.25 11.06
CA CYS A 519 24.26 -20.68 11.11
C CYS A 519 23.55 -21.51 10.02
N GLY A 520 22.66 -20.90 9.23
CA GLY A 520 21.90 -21.55 8.15
C GLY A 520 20.87 -22.58 8.63
N ARG A 521 20.53 -22.60 9.92
CA ARG A 521 19.64 -23.59 10.57
C ARG A 521 18.34 -23.01 11.09
N ASP A 522 18.13 -21.71 10.89
CA ASP A 522 16.89 -21.00 11.19
C ASP A 522 16.78 -19.78 10.27
N ALA A 523 15.60 -19.16 10.24
CA ALA A 523 15.35 -17.90 9.56
C ALA A 523 14.18 -17.19 10.24
N ALA A 524 14.18 -15.86 10.24
CA ALA A 524 13.10 -15.05 10.78
C ALA A 524 12.36 -14.35 9.65
N TRP A 525 11.07 -14.61 9.49
CA TRP A 525 10.21 -13.89 8.56
C TRP A 525 9.44 -12.81 9.31
N LEU A 526 9.74 -11.54 9.00
CA LEU A 526 9.02 -10.37 9.49
C LEU A 526 7.98 -9.93 8.45
N PHE A 527 6.72 -9.84 8.87
CA PHE A 527 5.61 -9.51 7.99
C PHE A 527 4.57 -8.59 8.63
N GLY A 528 3.73 -7.97 7.80
CA GLY A 528 2.65 -7.09 8.24
C GLY A 528 3.08 -5.65 8.51
N LEU A 529 4.24 -5.23 7.98
CA LEU A 529 4.77 -3.86 8.15
C LEU A 529 4.03 -2.83 7.27
N THR A 530 3.42 -3.26 6.16
CA THR A 530 2.69 -2.43 5.17
C THR A 530 1.25 -2.06 5.56
N LYS A 531 0.79 -2.37 6.78
CA LYS A 531 -0.58 -2.03 7.21
C LYS A 531 -0.70 -0.51 7.46
N ALA A 532 -1.26 0.19 6.47
CA ALA A 532 -1.96 1.48 6.47
C ALA A 532 -1.69 2.44 7.64
N ALA A 533 -1.23 3.65 7.28
CA ALA A 533 -0.82 4.80 8.09
C ALA A 533 -1.79 5.30 9.21
N ASP A 534 -2.93 4.65 9.47
CA ASP A 534 -4.02 5.20 10.30
C ASP A 534 -4.41 4.38 11.54
N GLN A 535 -3.67 3.32 11.91
CA GLN A 535 -3.93 2.59 13.17
C GLN A 535 -2.63 2.24 13.89
N ALA A 536 -2.13 3.15 14.73
CA ALA A 536 -1.26 2.99 15.94
C ALA A 536 -0.06 1.97 15.91
N PRO A 537 0.99 2.18 16.73
CA PRO A 537 2.38 1.83 16.38
C PRO A 537 2.73 0.32 16.45
N GLY A 538 3.62 -0.12 15.55
CA GLY A 538 4.37 -1.38 15.71
C GLY A 538 3.64 -2.66 15.26
N GLY A 539 2.99 -2.67 14.09
CA GLY A 539 2.14 -3.78 13.62
C GLY A 539 2.83 -5.02 13.03
N GLY A 540 4.17 -5.10 13.05
CA GLY A 540 4.91 -6.21 12.47
C GLY A 540 4.81 -7.50 13.29
N CYS A 541 4.91 -8.64 12.61
CA CYS A 541 4.91 -9.98 13.20
C CYS A 541 6.13 -10.74 12.71
N VAL A 542 6.87 -11.39 13.61
CA VAL A 542 7.95 -12.32 13.25
C VAL A 542 7.50 -13.75 13.47
N LEU A 543 7.78 -14.62 12.51
CA LEU A 543 7.75 -16.06 12.66
C LEU A 543 9.12 -16.65 12.29
N THR A 544 9.75 -17.38 13.21
CA THR A 544 11.00 -18.10 12.90
C THR A 544 10.73 -19.46 12.27
N ALA A 545 11.68 -20.00 11.51
CA ALA A 545 11.59 -21.36 10.94
C ALA A 545 11.53 -22.42 12.04
N SER A 546 12.22 -22.18 13.16
CA SER A 546 12.12 -22.96 14.39
C SER A 546 10.75 -22.87 15.07
N GLY A 547 9.87 -21.95 14.67
CA GLY A 547 8.47 -21.87 15.11
C GLY A 547 8.20 -20.90 16.26
N CYS A 548 9.09 -19.94 16.56
CA CYS A 548 8.78 -18.87 17.51
C CYS A 548 8.01 -17.75 16.81
N GLY A 549 6.85 -17.36 17.34
CA GLY A 549 6.04 -16.25 16.84
C GLY A 549 6.02 -15.08 17.83
N VAL A 550 6.25 -13.86 17.34
CA VAL A 550 6.17 -12.63 18.14
C VAL A 550 5.54 -11.52 17.30
N ALA A 551 4.36 -11.03 17.70
CA ALA A 551 3.74 -9.82 17.16
C ALA A 551 4.16 -8.52 17.87
N ASN A 552 3.64 -7.43 17.33
CA ASN A 552 3.82 -6.06 17.78
C ASN A 552 5.29 -5.63 17.70
N LEU A 553 5.88 -5.77 16.52
CA LEU A 553 7.29 -5.50 16.26
C LEU A 553 7.48 -4.33 15.30
N ALA A 554 8.61 -3.68 15.47
CA ALA A 554 9.17 -2.72 14.54
C ALA A 554 10.15 -3.44 13.58
N PRO A 555 10.54 -2.78 12.48
CA PRO A 555 11.27 -3.41 11.39
C PRO A 555 12.67 -3.90 11.73
N SER A 556 13.36 -3.35 12.75
CA SER A 556 14.76 -3.69 12.99
C SER A 556 14.89 -5.02 13.76
N MET A 557 15.60 -6.00 13.17
CA MET A 557 16.00 -7.25 13.82
C MET A 557 17.37 -7.73 13.36
N VAL A 558 18.08 -8.46 14.22
CA VAL A 558 19.38 -9.08 13.90
C VAL A 558 19.60 -10.37 14.70
N TRP A 559 20.19 -11.39 14.06
CA TRP A 559 20.59 -12.63 14.73
C TRP A 559 21.94 -12.49 15.42
N SER A 560 22.10 -13.16 16.56
CA SER A 560 23.42 -13.41 17.13
C SER A 560 24.28 -14.25 16.17
N ALA A 561 25.60 -14.11 16.27
CA ALA A 561 26.55 -14.84 15.42
C ALA A 561 26.36 -16.36 15.45
N ASP A 562 25.91 -16.94 16.57
CA ASP A 562 25.62 -18.37 16.72
C ASP A 562 24.21 -18.78 16.23
N GLY A 563 23.40 -17.82 15.81
CA GLY A 563 22.01 -17.99 15.36
C GLY A 563 21.04 -18.47 16.44
N ARG A 564 21.41 -18.37 17.73
CA ARG A 564 20.53 -18.77 18.85
C ARG A 564 19.55 -17.65 19.20
N TYR A 565 20.06 -16.43 19.31
CA TYR A 565 19.30 -15.28 19.77
C TYR A 565 18.90 -14.39 18.59
N LEU A 566 17.68 -13.89 18.63
CA LEU A 566 17.19 -12.88 17.70
C LEU A 566 16.85 -11.63 18.49
N ALA A 567 17.59 -10.55 18.24
CA ALA A 567 17.27 -9.23 18.76
C ALA A 567 16.17 -8.61 17.88
N LEU A 568 15.11 -8.11 18.51
CA LEU A 568 13.92 -7.56 17.87
C LEU A 568 13.65 -6.16 18.44
N SER A 569 13.17 -5.25 17.60
CA SER A 569 12.69 -3.94 18.04
C SER A 569 11.16 -3.93 18.14
N ARG A 570 10.62 -3.17 19.09
CA ARG A 570 9.18 -2.89 19.22
C ARG A 570 8.96 -1.40 19.36
N LYS A 571 7.99 -0.86 18.64
CA LYS A 571 7.56 0.54 18.75
C LYS A 571 6.38 0.64 19.71
N SER A 572 6.46 1.51 20.70
CA SER A 572 5.35 2.02 21.50
C SER A 572 5.12 3.48 21.16
N VAL A 573 3.91 4.00 21.37
CA VAL A 573 3.61 5.44 21.31
C VAL A 573 3.04 5.78 22.66
N GLU A 574 3.79 6.58 23.41
CA GLU A 574 3.36 7.12 24.69
C GLU A 574 3.24 8.64 24.55
N GLU A 575 2.28 9.23 25.26
CA GLU A 575 2.19 10.68 25.37
C GLU A 575 3.40 11.20 26.13
N ASP A 576 4.10 12.17 25.56
CA ASP A 576 5.19 12.85 26.24
C ASP A 576 4.67 13.78 27.34
N ALA A 577 5.59 14.43 28.07
CA ALA A 577 5.22 15.37 29.14
C ALA A 577 4.42 16.58 28.67
N ALA A 578 4.35 16.84 27.36
CA ALA A 578 3.56 17.90 26.73
C ALA A 578 2.22 17.39 26.16
N GLY A 579 1.94 16.09 26.24
CA GLY A 579 0.73 15.46 25.69
C GLY A 579 0.82 15.16 24.19
N GLU A 580 2.01 15.23 23.59
CA GLU A 580 2.24 14.86 22.19
C GLU A 580 2.66 13.38 22.07
N PRO A 581 2.20 12.66 21.03
CA PRO A 581 2.55 11.26 20.84
C PRO A 581 4.03 11.11 20.47
N SER A 582 4.82 10.57 21.41
CA SER A 582 6.24 10.30 21.21
C SER A 582 6.48 8.80 20.91
N PRO A 583 6.99 8.43 19.72
CA PRO A 583 7.31 7.05 19.43
C PRO A 583 8.57 6.63 20.21
N GLN A 584 8.49 5.53 20.96
CA GLN A 584 9.62 4.95 21.68
C GLN A 584 9.88 3.53 21.19
N TRP A 585 11.16 3.16 21.10
CA TRP A 585 11.57 1.82 20.69
C TRP A 585 12.15 1.02 21.84
N PHE A 586 11.73 -0.23 21.98
CA PHE A 586 12.17 -1.15 23.03
C PHE A 586 12.86 -2.38 22.41
N LEU A 587 13.89 -2.88 23.10
CA LEU A 587 14.56 -4.13 22.74
C LEU A 587 13.77 -5.34 23.25
N LEU A 588 13.61 -6.34 22.39
CA LEU A 588 13.30 -7.70 22.78
C LEU A 588 14.42 -8.65 22.37
N LEU A 589 14.68 -9.65 23.19
CA LEU A 589 15.61 -10.73 22.90
C LEU A 589 14.85 -12.05 22.90
N LEU A 590 14.76 -12.69 21.73
CA LEU A 590 14.15 -14.00 21.54
C LEU A 590 15.22 -15.08 21.58
N ASP A 591 15.13 -16.01 22.53
CA ASP A 591 15.93 -17.25 22.52
C ASP A 591 15.13 -18.35 21.81
N THR A 592 15.57 -18.73 20.62
CA THR A 592 14.88 -19.74 19.79
C THR A 592 15.10 -21.16 20.28
N ARG A 593 16.14 -21.42 21.08
CA ARG A 593 16.43 -22.75 21.63
C ARG A 593 15.69 -23.01 22.92
N GLU A 594 15.78 -22.06 23.86
CA GLU A 594 15.06 -22.16 25.15
C GLU A 594 13.60 -21.71 25.06
N ARG A 595 13.17 -21.17 23.91
CA ARG A 595 11.81 -20.67 23.67
C ARG A 595 11.42 -19.61 24.70
N THR A 596 12.28 -18.61 24.86
CA THR A 596 12.08 -17.53 25.83
C THR A 596 12.09 -16.17 25.14
N LEU A 597 11.30 -15.25 25.66
CA LEU A 597 11.30 -13.85 25.24
C LEU A 597 11.71 -12.99 26.42
N ARG A 598 12.63 -12.07 26.18
CA ARG A 598 13.06 -11.06 27.16
C ARG A 598 12.76 -9.67 26.62
N GLN A 599 12.43 -8.74 27.50
CA GLN A 599 12.07 -7.38 27.11
C GLN A 599 12.81 -6.36 27.96
N ALA A 600 13.41 -5.35 27.30
CA ALA A 600 13.96 -4.19 27.96
C ALA A 600 12.84 -3.24 28.39
N LEU A 601 12.97 -2.70 29.61
CA LEU A 601 12.05 -1.69 30.15
C LEU A 601 12.47 -0.26 29.78
N GLN A 602 13.69 -0.08 29.28
CA GLN A 602 14.23 1.21 28.89
C GLN A 602 14.16 1.35 27.36
N PRO A 603 13.79 2.53 26.84
CA PRO A 603 13.77 2.79 25.41
C PRO A 603 15.20 2.92 24.85
N LEU A 604 15.38 2.51 23.59
CA LEU A 604 16.64 2.51 22.84
C LEU A 604 16.98 3.86 22.19
N GLY A 605 16.09 4.86 22.31
CA GLY A 605 16.16 6.13 21.58
C GLY A 605 15.45 6.07 20.22
N ASP A 606 15.63 7.13 19.42
CA ASP A 606 14.87 7.32 18.17
C ASP A 606 15.40 6.46 17.02
N MET A 607 14.49 5.72 16.38
CA MET A 607 14.70 4.99 15.13
C MET A 607 15.95 4.08 15.12
N PRO A 608 16.02 3.05 15.99
CA PRO A 608 17.19 2.19 16.07
C PRO A 608 17.39 1.36 14.80
N CYS A 609 18.66 1.11 14.46
CA CYS A 609 19.08 0.13 13.48
C CYS A 609 20.05 -0.85 14.14
N PHE A 610 19.70 -2.14 14.17
CA PHE A 610 20.55 -3.19 14.72
C PHE A 610 21.59 -3.61 13.68
N GLU A 611 22.84 -3.23 13.91
CA GLU A 611 23.93 -3.39 12.95
C GLU A 611 24.49 -4.81 12.99
N THR A 612 24.90 -5.27 14.18
CA THR A 612 25.52 -6.57 14.39
C THR A 612 25.22 -7.08 15.80
N PHE A 613 25.25 -8.41 15.96
CA PHE A 613 25.12 -9.06 17.26
C PHE A 613 26.16 -10.17 17.40
N ASP A 614 27.21 -9.86 18.14
CA ASP A 614 28.36 -10.73 18.37
C ASP A 614 28.45 -11.18 19.85
N ASP A 615 29.58 -11.77 20.22
CA ASP A 615 29.83 -12.26 21.57
C ASP A 615 29.90 -11.14 22.62
N ALA A 616 30.23 -9.91 22.21
CA ALA A 616 30.24 -8.74 23.10
C ALA A 616 28.81 -8.24 23.36
N GLY A 617 27.97 -8.22 22.33
CA GLY A 617 26.55 -7.90 22.46
C GLY A 617 25.93 -7.31 21.20
N LEU A 618 24.86 -6.53 21.40
CA LEU A 618 24.11 -5.92 20.31
C LEU A 618 24.68 -4.53 20.01
N HIS A 619 25.17 -4.36 18.79
CA HIS A 619 25.56 -3.07 18.25
C HIS A 619 24.38 -2.44 17.53
N LEU A 620 24.03 -1.22 17.91
CA LEU A 620 22.95 -0.46 17.28
C LEU A 620 23.39 0.95 16.93
N SER A 621 22.84 1.48 15.85
CA SER A 621 22.96 2.88 15.46
C SER A 621 21.61 3.59 15.61
N SER A 622 21.63 4.90 15.85
CA SER A 622 20.44 5.76 15.84
C SER A 622 20.49 6.72 14.66
N ALA A 623 19.42 7.50 14.43
CA ALA A 623 19.39 8.52 13.38
C ALA A 623 20.57 9.51 13.41
N ALA A 624 21.20 9.71 14.57
CA ALA A 624 22.41 10.53 14.75
C ALA A 624 23.73 9.80 14.42
N GLN A 625 23.67 8.58 13.87
CA GLN A 625 24.80 7.71 13.47
C GLN A 625 25.82 7.38 14.59
N LYS A 626 25.44 7.53 15.86
CA LYS A 626 26.27 7.07 16.99
C LYS A 626 26.04 5.57 17.23
N THR A 627 27.09 4.77 17.07
CA THR A 627 27.05 3.35 17.43
C THR A 627 27.10 3.19 18.95
N GLN A 628 26.14 2.45 19.50
CA GLN A 628 26.04 2.07 20.90
C GLN A 628 26.14 0.54 21.03
N LEU A 629 26.67 0.08 22.16
CA LEU A 629 26.76 -1.36 22.48
C LEU A 629 25.90 -1.64 23.71
N ILE A 630 25.01 -2.63 23.58
CA ILE A 630 24.31 -3.27 24.69
C ILE A 630 24.97 -4.61 24.94
N MET A 631 25.62 -4.74 26.09
CA MET A 631 26.38 -5.95 26.45
C MET A 631 25.48 -7.19 26.51
N MET A 632 25.98 -8.33 26.05
CA MET A 632 25.29 -9.62 26.11
C MET A 632 24.79 -9.96 27.52
N GLN A 633 25.62 -9.73 28.55
CA GLN A 633 25.25 -9.98 29.94
C GLN A 633 24.04 -9.15 30.40
N ALA A 634 23.95 -7.88 29.96
CA ALA A 634 22.82 -7.01 30.27
C ALA A 634 21.54 -7.53 29.61
N MET A 635 21.63 -7.98 28.35
CA MET A 635 20.48 -8.55 27.64
C MET A 635 19.99 -9.88 28.26
N LEU A 636 20.92 -10.74 28.70
CA LEU A 636 20.58 -12.00 29.39
C LEU A 636 20.06 -11.78 30.82
N ALA A 637 20.29 -10.61 31.41
CA ALA A 637 19.72 -10.23 32.70
C ALA A 637 18.31 -9.61 32.59
N LEU A 638 17.82 -9.37 31.38
CA LEU A 638 16.48 -8.81 31.15
C LEU A 638 15.37 -9.74 31.67
N PRO A 639 14.24 -9.17 32.13
CA PRO A 639 13.08 -9.94 32.55
C PRO A 639 12.66 -10.95 31.48
N ARG A 640 12.47 -12.21 31.89
CA ARG A 640 12.21 -13.34 30.98
C ARG A 640 10.78 -13.86 31.08
N GLN A 641 10.24 -14.28 29.95
CA GLN A 641 8.95 -14.95 29.80
C GLN A 641 9.17 -16.22 28.97
N MET A 642 8.53 -17.32 29.36
CA MET A 642 8.51 -18.56 28.57
C MET A 642 7.46 -18.44 27.47
N LEU A 643 7.81 -18.86 26.25
CA LEU A 643 6.84 -19.03 25.17
C LEU A 643 6.04 -20.31 25.41
N ILE A 644 4.76 -20.26 25.11
CA ILE A 644 3.81 -21.34 25.30
C ILE A 644 3.54 -21.99 23.94
N ARG A 645 3.67 -23.32 23.89
CA ARG A 645 3.43 -24.09 22.67
C ARG A 645 1.94 -24.16 22.33
N SER A 646 1.61 -23.83 21.09
CA SER A 646 0.31 -24.06 20.48
C SER A 646 0.48 -24.72 19.11
N GLY A 647 0.30 -26.03 19.06
CA GLY A 647 0.62 -26.84 17.88
C GLY A 647 2.13 -26.86 17.59
N ASP A 648 2.51 -26.37 16.41
CA ASP A 648 3.90 -26.27 15.95
C ASP A 648 4.53 -24.89 16.19
N ILE A 649 3.86 -24.00 16.91
CA ILE A 649 4.29 -22.62 17.12
C ILE A 649 4.41 -22.34 18.62
N TRP A 650 5.39 -21.52 18.99
CA TRP A 650 5.66 -21.06 20.34
C TRP A 650 5.35 -19.56 20.41
N LEU A 651 4.43 -19.16 21.28
CA LEU A 651 3.90 -17.79 21.36
C LEU A 651 4.01 -17.23 22.78
N PRO A 652 4.17 -15.92 22.96
CA PRO A 652 4.06 -15.29 24.27
C PRO A 652 2.62 -15.37 24.77
N SER A 653 2.39 -15.28 26.09
CA SER A 653 1.06 -15.51 26.67
C SER A 653 -0.01 -14.56 26.12
N GLU A 654 0.40 -13.35 25.76
CA GLU A 654 -0.47 -12.30 25.24
C GLU A 654 -1.02 -12.62 23.85
N GLN A 655 -0.39 -13.56 23.12
CA GLN A 655 -0.71 -13.90 21.73
C GLN A 655 -1.39 -15.27 21.59
N LEU A 656 -1.61 -15.98 22.70
CA LEU A 656 -2.26 -17.30 22.65
C LEU A 656 -3.70 -17.26 22.15
N SER A 657 -4.43 -16.16 22.39
CA SER A 657 -5.78 -15.97 21.85
C SER A 657 -5.80 -15.98 20.31
N ASP A 658 -4.69 -15.60 19.69
CA ASP A 658 -4.54 -15.51 18.23
C ASP A 658 -3.81 -16.72 17.63
N ALA A 659 -3.54 -17.78 18.41
CA ALA A 659 -2.75 -18.93 17.97
C ALA A 659 -3.30 -19.61 16.70
N VAL A 660 -4.61 -19.63 16.50
CA VAL A 660 -5.25 -20.17 15.29
C VAL A 660 -4.84 -19.38 14.04
N HIS A 661 -4.63 -18.07 14.15
CA HIS A 661 -4.20 -17.23 13.04
C HIS A 661 -2.73 -17.51 12.68
N TRP A 662 -1.87 -17.67 13.68
CA TRP A 662 -0.48 -18.06 13.48
C TRP A 662 -0.33 -19.41 12.78
N GLN A 663 -1.15 -20.40 13.15
CA GLN A 663 -1.10 -21.74 12.56
C GLN A 663 -1.55 -21.79 11.09
N ARG A 664 -2.32 -20.80 10.62
CA ARG A 664 -2.81 -20.70 9.24
C ARG A 664 -1.84 -20.01 8.30
N LEU A 665 -0.75 -19.42 8.81
CA LEU A 665 0.24 -18.77 7.97
C LEU A 665 0.91 -19.78 7.04
N ASP A 666 1.02 -19.42 5.76
CA ASP A 666 1.86 -20.19 4.84
C ASP A 666 3.33 -20.01 5.22
N ARG A 667 3.91 -21.09 5.71
CA ARG A 667 5.29 -21.19 6.19
C ARG A 667 6.14 -22.09 5.31
N SER A 668 5.67 -22.44 4.11
CA SER A 668 6.39 -23.29 3.15
C SER A 668 7.81 -22.79 2.89
N HIS A 669 7.97 -21.48 2.70
CA HIS A 669 9.25 -20.82 2.48
C HIS A 669 10.24 -20.95 3.67
N LEU A 670 9.74 -21.04 4.91
CA LEU A 670 10.57 -21.27 6.10
C LEU A 670 11.02 -22.73 6.24
N GLN A 671 10.38 -23.68 5.57
CA GLN A 671 10.70 -25.11 5.73
C GLN A 671 12.12 -25.45 5.28
N SER A 672 12.62 -24.77 4.24
CA SER A 672 13.99 -24.96 3.73
C SER A 672 15.08 -24.57 4.76
N TRP A 673 14.72 -23.75 5.75
CA TRP A 673 15.62 -23.26 6.79
C TRP A 673 15.50 -24.04 8.10
N ARG A 674 14.54 -24.97 8.21
CA ARG A 674 14.43 -25.81 9.40
C ARG A 674 15.63 -26.74 9.47
N ALA A 675 16.29 -26.75 10.62
CA ALA A 675 17.18 -27.85 10.97
C ALA A 675 16.40 -29.16 10.81
N THR A 676 16.83 -29.99 9.86
CA THR A 676 16.43 -31.40 9.86
C THR A 676 17.15 -32.02 11.06
N ASP A 677 16.38 -32.44 12.06
CA ASP A 677 16.90 -33.37 13.06
C ASP A 677 17.25 -34.65 12.29
N VAL A 678 18.51 -34.75 11.84
CA VAL A 678 19.09 -36.01 11.40
C VAL A 678 19.03 -36.89 12.63
N ALA A 679 18.14 -37.86 12.59
CA ALA A 679 18.02 -38.89 13.60
C ALA A 679 19.40 -39.51 13.85
N ASP A 680 19.95 -39.27 15.03
CA ASP A 680 20.92 -40.15 15.66
C ASP A 680 20.21 -41.48 15.96
N THR A 681 20.11 -42.32 14.92
CA THR A 681 19.83 -43.75 15.05
C THR A 681 20.99 -44.54 14.46
N ARG A 682 22.16 -44.42 15.09
CA ARG A 682 23.18 -45.48 15.12
C ARG A 682 23.98 -45.43 16.43
N ALA A 683 23.51 -46.17 17.43
CA ALA A 683 24.34 -46.98 18.33
C ALA A 683 23.49 -48.14 18.83
#